data_AF-A0A2E1PH08-F1
#
_entry.id   AF-A0A2E1PH08-F1
#
_cell.length_a   1.000
_cell.length_b   1.000
_cell.length_c   1.000
_cell.angle_alpha   90.00
_cell.angle_beta   90.00
_cell.angle_gamma   90.00
#
_symmetry.space_group_name_H-M   'P 1'
#
loop_
_entity.id
_entity.type
_entity.pdbx_description
1 polymer ?
#
loop_
_entity_poly.entity_id
_entity_poly.type
_entity_poly.pdbx_seq_one_letter_code
_entity_poly.pdbx_strand_id
1 'polypeptide(L)'
;MLRITGYSDKFSARPGEEISFYVNSEFDEQYQADIVRLIHGDTNPDGPGYKEELIHSNISDMHAGKNQQIYGGSYIFVPNNELFNVNSFTLCAYIYPTTPYVDVEGVEVGEQAILSKWDAENETGYGLFINSDGELCLRIGHGKGKVEEFSTGKPLYRKVWYKIAASFDVNTGKVFVFQTPYVTHTNSGHGMSMLHPQEDTLGSYHGTSLMGGPAVNDCPFLMASSTLKSKSGRYLTGGHFNYLDDPHEIPIHTHKYNGKIERPKIANKALELHEIELLLSCQGIENIPNELKEVVIGAWNFNANITPNAASTKIIDDSLCKMNGCGVNLPVRGVPGFNWSSDYMSFLHGPQEYGAIHFHDESVDDARWDVSFKFKVPESLKSGVYAARLRVNRLTDSENEDYIPFFIRPAKDAKKAKLCLLMATNSYMAYANDNLSVNSAVAQLLTGRVPLIQPNDLLLNEYKGYGLGTYTTYRDGWGVNISSRLRPILNMRPKYIHILSPSLWQLNADLHFVDWLYEMGYDVDIHTDEDLQNEGVELLKQYQVVMTGHHPEYITEQGWHAIHDYQMQGGRFMYNAANGFYWISTLHPDNGNLLEVRKGDNGTRAWTINPGEYCNAFDGKHGGLWRVRGRDMCKILGVSFTSFGLTYSSYYKRSPDSELKECSWMFEGIGYDEPIGDFGLIGDGAAGLELDRYDLEKGTPHRAFALANSEGHNDMFVTVTEDSTFNARGNILNGTGESNPNTRADIVYYKTPNDGAVISFSSMSWLGSLSHNNYENNVSKLMKNVIDGFMKDGPLP
;
A
#
# COMPACT_ATOMS: atom_id res chain seq x y z
N MET A 1 -12.33 21.02 8.52
CA MET A 1 -11.33 19.98 8.22
C MET A 1 -11.07 19.18 9.49
N LEU A 2 -10.68 17.90 9.40
CA LEU A 2 -10.40 17.06 10.57
C LEU A 2 -9.37 17.71 11.50
N ARG A 3 -9.66 17.73 12.80
CA ARG A 3 -8.81 18.35 13.83
C ARG A 3 -8.03 17.34 14.65
N ILE A 4 -8.38 16.06 14.53
CA ILE A 4 -7.76 14.96 15.24
C ILE A 4 -7.66 13.75 14.31
N THR A 5 -6.49 13.13 14.31
CA THR A 5 -6.22 11.89 13.57
C THR A 5 -5.37 10.95 14.41
N GLY A 6 -5.45 9.64 14.16
CA GLY A 6 -4.59 8.69 14.88
C GLY A 6 -4.43 7.32 14.25
N TYR A 7 -3.50 6.55 14.81
CA TYR A 7 -3.23 5.16 14.45
C TYR A 7 -2.74 4.34 15.66
N SER A 8 -2.64 3.02 15.49
CA SER A 8 -2.08 2.09 16.49
C SER A 8 -0.86 1.35 15.94
N ASP A 9 -0.01 0.82 16.83
CA ASP A 9 1.18 0.04 16.46
C ASP A 9 0.87 -1.35 15.86
N LYS A 10 -0.36 -1.83 16.03
CA LYS A 10 -0.83 -3.13 15.52
C LYS A 10 -2.32 -3.11 15.23
N PHE A 11 -2.74 -4.01 14.34
CA PHE A 11 -4.16 -4.25 14.08
C PHE A 11 -4.79 -5.21 15.08
N SER A 12 -4.11 -6.29 15.48
CA SER A 12 -4.68 -7.29 16.39
C SER A 12 -3.91 -7.41 17.71
N ALA A 13 -4.64 -7.75 18.77
CA ALA A 13 -4.07 -8.06 20.08
C ALA A 13 -4.90 -9.13 20.82
N ARG A 14 -4.25 -9.88 21.72
CA ARG A 14 -4.90 -10.80 22.66
C ARG A 14 -5.10 -10.13 24.03
N PRO A 15 -6.04 -10.62 24.85
CA PRO A 15 -6.08 -10.30 26.27
C PRO A 15 -4.71 -10.44 26.93
N GLY A 16 -4.34 -9.44 27.74
CA GLY A 16 -3.05 -9.31 28.39
C GLY A 16 -1.98 -8.54 27.58
N GLU A 17 -2.13 -8.46 26.25
CA GLU A 17 -1.23 -7.68 25.40
C GLU A 17 -1.52 -6.18 25.48
N GLU A 18 -0.55 -5.36 25.03
CA GLU A 18 -0.64 -3.91 25.03
C GLU A 18 -0.66 -3.38 23.59
N ILE A 19 -1.51 -2.37 23.36
CA ILE A 19 -1.60 -1.60 22.12
C ILE A 19 -1.16 -0.16 22.42
N SER A 20 -0.29 0.40 21.59
CA SER A 20 0.11 1.80 21.67
C SER A 20 -0.67 2.62 20.65
N PHE A 21 -1.20 3.76 21.07
CA PHE A 21 -1.95 4.68 20.21
C PHE A 21 -1.19 5.99 20.04
N TYR A 22 -1.23 6.49 18.81
CA TYR A 22 -0.56 7.68 18.36
C TYR A 22 -1.60 8.65 17.82
N VAL A 23 -1.64 9.86 18.38
CA VAL A 23 -2.66 10.85 18.06
C VAL A 23 -2.01 12.17 17.66
N ASN A 24 -2.46 12.74 16.56
CA ASN A 24 -2.21 14.12 16.16
C ASN A 24 -3.45 14.95 16.48
N SER A 25 -3.26 16.03 17.25
CA SER A 25 -4.24 17.09 17.41
C SER A 25 -3.70 18.34 16.73
N GLU A 26 -4.40 18.79 15.69
CA GLU A 26 -3.91 19.84 14.77
C GLU A 26 -3.56 21.15 15.49
N PHE A 27 -4.31 21.51 16.52
CA PHE A 27 -4.14 22.75 17.27
C PHE A 27 -3.74 22.53 18.73
N ASP A 28 -3.07 21.41 19.03
CA ASP A 28 -2.67 21.01 20.39
C ASP A 28 -3.84 20.95 21.39
N GLU A 29 -5.04 20.63 20.91
CA GLU A 29 -6.26 20.61 21.70
C GLU A 29 -6.39 19.34 22.52
N GLN A 30 -6.91 19.47 23.74
CA GLN A 30 -7.22 18.30 24.56
C GLN A 30 -8.34 17.47 23.92
N TYR A 31 -8.22 16.17 24.05
CA TYR A 31 -9.19 15.22 23.52
C TYR A 31 -9.49 14.12 24.53
N GLN A 32 -10.70 13.58 24.46
CA GLN A 32 -11.07 12.37 25.19
C GLN A 32 -10.76 11.15 24.32
N ALA A 33 -10.29 10.04 24.92
CA ALA A 33 -10.11 8.77 24.23
C ALA A 33 -10.88 7.65 24.94
N ASP A 34 -11.85 7.03 24.27
CA ASP A 34 -12.61 5.88 24.79
C ASP A 34 -12.28 4.60 24.01
N ILE A 35 -12.34 3.44 24.65
CA ILE A 35 -12.41 2.16 23.93
C ILE A 35 -13.87 1.84 23.65
N VAL A 36 -14.18 1.53 22.40
CA VAL A 36 -15.52 1.13 21.96
C VAL A 36 -15.43 -0.19 21.21
N ARG A 37 -16.42 -1.07 21.39
CA ARG A 37 -16.65 -2.22 20.53
C ARG A 37 -17.51 -1.75 19.35
N LEU A 38 -17.01 -1.95 18.14
CA LEU A 38 -17.73 -1.60 16.93
C LEU A 38 -18.68 -2.75 16.58
N ILE A 39 -19.96 -2.42 16.35
CA ILE A 39 -20.99 -3.40 16.00
C ILE A 39 -21.46 -3.16 14.57
N HIS A 40 -21.87 -1.94 14.25
CA HIS A 40 -22.37 -1.57 12.91
C HIS A 40 -21.86 -0.18 12.52
N GLY A 41 -21.30 -0.04 11.32
CA GLY A 41 -20.69 1.19 10.82
C GLY A 41 -21.63 2.09 10.01
N ASP A 42 -22.61 1.51 9.32
CA ASP A 42 -23.46 2.22 8.38
C ASP A 42 -24.40 3.20 9.07
N THR A 43 -24.38 4.46 8.62
CA THR A 43 -25.26 5.53 9.09
C THR A 43 -26.53 5.68 8.25
N ASN A 44 -26.75 4.82 7.25
CA ASN A 44 -27.95 4.82 6.42
C ASN A 44 -29.22 4.66 7.30
N PRO A 45 -30.19 5.61 7.25
CA PRO A 45 -31.41 5.55 8.06
C PRO A 45 -32.34 4.39 7.70
N ASP A 46 -32.20 3.79 6.53
CA ASP A 46 -32.99 2.61 6.12
C ASP A 46 -32.45 1.29 6.71
N GLY A 47 -31.26 1.35 7.33
CA GLY A 47 -30.63 0.24 8.03
C GLY A 47 -30.74 0.33 9.55
N PRO A 48 -30.01 -0.53 10.28
CA PRO A 48 -29.97 -0.52 11.74
C PRO A 48 -29.32 0.73 12.38
N GLY A 49 -28.69 1.59 11.57
CA GLY A 49 -27.91 2.74 12.00
C GLY A 49 -26.60 2.37 12.68
N TYR A 50 -25.78 3.38 13.00
CA TYR A 50 -24.49 3.17 13.65
C TYR A 50 -24.64 2.60 15.07
N LYS A 51 -23.88 1.54 15.39
CA LYS A 51 -23.91 0.87 16.69
C LYS A 51 -22.49 0.65 17.23
N GLU A 52 -22.27 1.08 18.46
CA GLU A 52 -21.05 0.81 19.24
C GLU A 52 -21.40 0.59 20.71
N GLU A 53 -20.52 -0.12 21.43
CA GLU A 53 -20.62 -0.32 22.88
C GLU A 53 -19.40 0.28 23.59
N LEU A 54 -19.61 1.17 24.57
CA LEU A 54 -18.53 1.75 25.35
C LEU A 54 -17.91 0.70 26.27
N ILE A 55 -16.59 0.55 26.20
CA ILE A 55 -15.80 -0.29 27.09
C ILE A 55 -15.13 0.60 28.13
N HIS A 56 -15.58 0.48 29.37
CA HIS A 56 -14.94 1.17 30.49
C HIS A 56 -13.49 0.72 30.63
N SER A 57 -12.58 1.66 30.51
CA SER A 57 -11.14 1.43 30.60
C SER A 57 -10.47 2.62 31.29
N ASN A 58 -9.23 2.41 31.72
CA ASN A 58 -8.41 3.45 32.35
C ASN A 58 -7.90 4.52 31.38
N ILE A 59 -8.25 4.45 30.09
CA ILE A 59 -7.83 5.45 29.10
C ILE A 59 -8.90 6.53 28.84
N SER A 60 -10.14 6.35 29.35
CA SER A 60 -11.34 7.21 29.13
C SER A 60 -11.25 8.66 29.63
N ASP A 61 -10.06 9.11 30.05
CA ASP A 61 -9.77 10.45 30.52
C ASP A 61 -9.45 11.43 29.37
N MET A 62 -9.26 12.70 29.74
CA MET A 62 -8.74 13.72 28.83
C MET A 62 -7.23 13.56 28.67
N HIS A 63 -6.76 13.56 27.42
CA HIS A 63 -5.36 13.54 27.04
C HIS A 63 -4.93 14.91 26.54
N ALA A 64 -3.66 15.25 26.74
CA ALA A 64 -3.08 16.45 26.15
C ALA A 64 -2.95 16.28 24.64
N GLY A 65 -3.41 17.27 23.86
CA GLY A 65 -3.17 17.33 22.43
C GLY A 65 -1.72 17.63 22.11
N LYS A 66 -1.25 17.08 21.00
CA LYS A 66 0.04 17.42 20.41
C LYS A 66 -0.09 17.43 18.88
N ASN A 67 0.37 18.50 18.24
CA ASN A 67 0.55 18.50 16.79
C ASN A 67 1.77 17.63 16.45
N GLN A 68 1.51 16.53 15.75
CA GLN A 68 2.52 15.56 15.31
C GLN A 68 2.46 15.47 13.78
N GLN A 69 3.34 16.22 13.12
CA GLN A 69 3.40 16.24 11.66
C GLN A 69 3.98 14.94 11.09
N ILE A 70 3.44 14.47 9.96
CA ILE A 70 4.02 13.36 9.19
C ILE A 70 5.03 13.93 8.19
N TYR A 71 6.26 13.41 8.22
CA TYR A 71 7.30 13.76 7.27
C TYR A 71 7.46 12.66 6.21
N GLY A 72 6.55 12.66 5.23
CA GLY A 72 6.61 11.75 4.09
C GLY A 72 7.75 12.06 3.11
N GLY A 73 8.05 11.11 2.24
CA GLY A 73 9.10 11.19 1.23
C GLY A 73 10.25 10.23 1.55
N SER A 74 10.58 9.38 0.59
CA SER A 74 11.63 8.38 0.73
C SER A 74 13.01 8.92 0.35
N TYR A 75 14.04 8.51 1.09
CA TYR A 75 15.41 8.97 0.91
C TYR A 75 16.40 7.97 1.53
N ILE A 76 17.70 8.15 1.28
CA ILE A 76 18.75 7.42 1.99
C ILE A 76 19.38 8.34 3.02
N PHE A 77 19.42 7.87 4.26
CA PHE A 77 20.07 8.50 5.39
C PHE A 77 21.44 7.87 5.65
N VAL A 78 22.50 8.67 5.64
CA VAL A 78 23.83 8.29 6.12
C VAL A 78 24.17 9.17 7.32
N PRO A 79 24.44 8.60 8.50
CA PRO A 79 24.73 9.37 9.72
C PRO A 79 25.82 10.42 9.51
N ASN A 80 25.71 11.56 10.21
CA ASN A 80 26.73 12.59 10.17
C ASN A 80 28.12 12.02 10.53
N ASN A 81 29.14 12.43 9.77
CA ASN A 81 30.51 12.06 10.00
C ASN A 81 31.46 13.17 9.51
N GLU A 82 32.54 13.40 10.24
CA GLU A 82 33.58 14.39 9.89
C GLU A 82 34.20 14.16 8.51
N LEU A 83 34.22 12.92 8.01
CA LEU A 83 34.71 12.63 6.66
C LEU A 83 33.94 13.38 5.57
N PHE A 84 32.66 13.71 5.82
CA PHE A 84 31.85 14.48 4.88
C PHE A 84 32.02 16.00 5.00
N ASN A 85 32.78 16.49 5.99
CA ASN A 85 33.18 17.90 6.10
C ASN A 85 34.40 18.18 5.20
N VAL A 86 34.14 18.18 3.89
CA VAL A 86 35.15 18.28 2.83
C VAL A 86 35.41 19.73 2.41
N ASN A 87 36.65 20.04 2.04
CA ASN A 87 37.00 21.33 1.44
C ASN A 87 36.93 21.28 -0.09
N SER A 88 37.57 20.27 -0.70
CA SER A 88 37.42 19.93 -2.11
C SER A 88 36.66 18.63 -2.22
N PHE A 89 35.84 18.47 -3.25
CA PHE A 89 35.02 17.27 -3.39
C PHE A 89 34.56 17.00 -4.82
N THR A 90 34.09 15.78 -5.02
CA THR A 90 33.31 15.39 -6.19
C THR A 90 32.10 14.56 -5.77
N LEU A 91 30.94 14.87 -6.33
CA LEU A 91 29.71 14.08 -6.26
C LEU A 91 29.39 13.54 -7.65
N CYS A 92 29.04 12.26 -7.78
CA CYS A 92 28.56 11.71 -9.06
C CYS A 92 27.54 10.59 -8.85
N ALA A 93 26.66 10.42 -9.84
CA ALA A 93 25.65 9.36 -9.88
C ALA A 93 25.09 9.18 -11.31
N TYR A 94 24.34 8.10 -11.50
CA TYR A 94 23.29 8.04 -12.51
C TYR A 94 21.95 8.45 -11.86
N ILE A 95 21.16 9.26 -12.56
CA ILE A 95 19.83 9.69 -12.12
C ILE A 95 18.76 9.47 -13.19
N TYR A 96 17.51 9.32 -12.78
CA TYR A 96 16.34 9.22 -13.64
C TYR A 96 15.22 10.10 -13.06
N PRO A 97 15.22 11.41 -13.34
CA PRO A 97 14.24 12.33 -12.77
C PRO A 97 12.84 12.06 -13.32
N THR A 98 11.86 11.91 -12.44
CA THR A 98 10.45 11.69 -12.84
C THR A 98 9.60 12.94 -12.75
N THR A 99 10.00 13.96 -11.98
CA THR A 99 9.33 15.28 -11.96
C THR A 99 10.35 16.42 -11.87
N PRO A 100 11.24 16.61 -12.86
CA PRO A 100 12.33 17.60 -12.74
C PRO A 100 11.83 19.04 -12.55
N TYR A 101 10.62 19.37 -13.01
CA TYR A 101 10.03 20.70 -12.85
C TYR A 101 8.56 20.63 -12.38
N VAL A 102 7.71 19.92 -13.15
CA VAL A 102 6.29 19.71 -12.83
C VAL A 102 5.96 18.22 -12.66
N ASP A 103 4.87 17.95 -11.94
CA ASP A 103 4.28 16.62 -11.80
C ASP A 103 3.40 16.21 -13.00
N VAL A 104 2.71 15.07 -12.90
CA VAL A 104 1.85 14.56 -13.98
C VAL A 104 0.63 15.41 -14.28
N GLU A 105 0.26 16.32 -13.38
CA GLU A 105 -0.85 17.26 -13.52
C GLU A 105 -0.37 18.65 -13.97
N GLY A 106 0.94 18.84 -14.12
CA GLY A 106 1.54 20.12 -14.50
C GLY A 106 1.75 21.07 -13.33
N VAL A 107 1.68 20.59 -12.08
CA VAL A 107 1.94 21.40 -10.88
C VAL A 107 3.43 21.38 -10.56
N GLU A 108 4.01 22.55 -10.29
CA GLU A 108 5.42 22.69 -9.93
C GLU A 108 5.75 21.86 -8.67
N VAL A 109 6.84 21.09 -8.75
CA VAL A 109 7.32 20.26 -7.63
C VAL A 109 8.26 21.03 -6.72
N GLY A 110 8.92 22.06 -7.26
CA GLY A 110 9.96 22.82 -6.57
C GLY A 110 11.33 22.15 -6.67
N GLU A 111 12.28 22.70 -5.90
CA GLU A 111 13.67 22.27 -5.90
C GLU A 111 13.86 20.90 -5.25
N GLN A 112 14.81 20.11 -5.77
CA GLN A 112 15.02 18.72 -5.35
C GLN A 112 16.51 18.45 -5.10
N ALA A 113 16.83 17.78 -4.00
CA ALA A 113 18.18 17.40 -3.66
C ALA A 113 18.46 15.95 -4.08
N ILE A 114 19.55 15.73 -4.81
CA ILE A 114 19.93 14.41 -5.31
C ILE A 114 20.93 13.76 -4.36
N LEU A 115 22.06 14.44 -4.10
CA LEU A 115 23.11 14.02 -3.16
C LEU A 115 23.50 15.25 -2.34
N SER A 116 23.31 15.23 -1.02
CA SER A 116 23.54 16.44 -0.22
C SER A 116 24.05 16.17 1.18
N LYS A 117 24.96 17.04 1.63
CA LYS A 117 25.17 17.36 3.05
C LYS A 117 24.82 18.84 3.21
N TRP A 118 23.53 19.12 3.16
CA TRP A 118 22.99 20.47 3.06
C TRP A 118 22.07 20.78 4.24
N ASP A 119 22.36 21.88 4.94
CA ASP A 119 21.49 22.49 5.94
C ASP A 119 20.70 23.61 5.28
N ALA A 120 19.40 23.39 5.06
CA ALA A 120 18.54 24.36 4.39
C ALA A 120 18.20 25.58 5.26
N GLU A 121 18.20 25.46 6.59
CA GLU A 121 17.86 26.58 7.48
C GLU A 121 19.03 27.56 7.63
N ASN A 122 20.24 27.02 7.71
CA ASN A 122 21.47 27.79 7.86
C ASN A 122 22.21 28.03 6.54
N GLU A 123 21.78 27.41 5.45
CA GLU A 123 22.39 27.50 4.12
C GLU A 123 23.88 27.19 4.14
N THR A 124 24.23 26.04 4.75
CA THR A 124 25.60 25.55 4.87
C THR A 124 25.76 24.17 4.23
N GLY A 125 26.98 23.86 3.82
CA GLY A 125 27.33 22.56 3.25
C GLY A 125 27.30 22.56 1.73
N TYR A 126 26.99 21.41 1.12
CA TYR A 126 27.07 21.24 -0.33
C TYR A 126 26.12 20.15 -0.83
N GLY A 127 25.80 20.18 -2.12
CA GLY A 127 25.04 19.11 -2.76
C GLY A 127 24.73 19.35 -4.23
N LEU A 128 24.30 18.28 -4.90
CA LEU A 128 23.71 18.30 -6.23
C LEU A 128 22.19 18.43 -6.12
N PHE A 129 21.62 19.38 -6.86
CA PHE A 129 20.20 19.70 -6.85
C PHE A 129 19.63 19.78 -8.26
N ILE A 130 18.31 19.71 -8.34
CA ILE A 130 17.51 20.22 -9.45
C ILE A 130 16.90 21.54 -8.98
N ASN A 131 17.20 22.64 -9.66
CA ASN A 131 16.70 23.97 -9.30
C ASN A 131 15.24 24.18 -9.78
N SER A 132 14.69 25.36 -9.53
CA SER A 132 13.32 25.71 -9.93
C SER A 132 13.07 25.67 -11.44
N ASP A 133 14.12 25.75 -12.26
CA ASP A 133 14.04 25.69 -13.73
C ASP A 133 14.18 24.25 -14.26
N GLY A 134 14.32 23.26 -13.38
CA GLY A 134 14.51 21.86 -13.76
C GLY A 134 15.93 21.53 -14.21
N GLU A 135 16.92 22.36 -13.88
CA GLU A 135 18.32 22.21 -14.28
C GLU A 135 19.15 21.58 -13.17
N LEU A 136 20.14 20.77 -13.54
CA LEU A 136 21.12 20.27 -12.57
C LEU A 136 22.02 21.41 -12.10
N CYS A 137 22.15 21.58 -10.78
CA CYS A 137 23.08 22.54 -10.20
C CYS A 137 23.87 21.98 -9.02
N LEU A 138 25.07 22.52 -8.82
CA LEU A 138 25.83 22.40 -7.58
C LEU A 138 25.50 23.57 -6.67
N ARG A 139 25.24 23.31 -5.38
CA ARG A 139 25.16 24.34 -4.34
C ARG A 139 26.32 24.21 -3.36
N ILE A 140 26.92 25.35 -3.01
CA ILE A 140 27.91 25.49 -1.94
C ILE A 140 27.42 26.59 -0.99
N GLY A 141 27.19 26.21 0.26
CA GLY A 141 26.63 27.06 1.30
C GLY A 141 27.72 27.53 2.25
N HIS A 142 27.81 28.84 2.44
CA HIS A 142 28.79 29.52 3.28
C HIS A 142 28.14 30.10 4.55
N GLY A 143 26.88 29.77 4.80
CA GLY A 143 26.03 30.34 5.84
C GLY A 143 24.86 31.13 5.27
N LYS A 144 23.98 31.57 6.17
CA LYS A 144 22.70 32.21 5.81
C LYS A 144 22.88 33.44 4.91
N GLY A 145 22.15 33.45 3.81
CA GLY A 145 22.18 34.42 2.71
C GLY A 145 23.41 34.30 1.80
N LYS A 146 24.23 33.26 1.94
CA LYS A 146 25.53 33.11 1.27
C LYS A 146 25.65 31.74 0.59
N VAL A 147 24.88 31.57 -0.47
CA VAL A 147 24.90 30.36 -1.30
C VAL A 147 25.45 30.70 -2.68
N GLU A 148 26.40 29.89 -3.15
CA GLU A 148 26.78 29.88 -4.57
C GLU A 148 26.09 28.69 -5.25
N GLU A 149 25.41 28.97 -6.36
CA GLU A 149 24.79 27.98 -7.22
C GLU A 149 25.44 27.97 -8.60
N PHE A 150 25.75 26.78 -9.10
CA PHE A 150 26.39 26.57 -10.39
C PHE A 150 25.54 25.61 -11.23
N SER A 151 24.65 26.17 -12.07
CA SER A 151 23.75 25.41 -12.94
C SER A 151 24.41 25.05 -14.28
N THR A 152 24.03 23.90 -14.85
CA THR A 152 24.37 23.53 -16.23
C THR A 152 23.68 24.42 -17.28
N GLY A 153 22.64 25.18 -16.89
CA GLY A 153 21.83 26.01 -17.79
C GLY A 153 21.01 25.19 -18.80
N LYS A 154 20.76 23.91 -18.47
CA LYS A 154 20.10 22.94 -19.35
C LYS A 154 19.07 22.13 -18.56
N PRO A 155 17.82 22.04 -19.04
CA PRO A 155 16.79 21.29 -18.32
C PRO A 155 17.08 19.79 -18.37
N LEU A 156 16.75 19.11 -17.27
CA LEU A 156 16.65 17.66 -17.22
C LEU A 156 15.30 17.23 -17.80
N TYR A 157 15.31 16.22 -18.67
CA TYR A 157 14.09 15.63 -19.19
C TYR A 157 13.54 14.57 -18.26
N ARG A 158 12.23 14.60 -18.08
CA ARG A 158 11.48 13.58 -17.37
C ARG A 158 11.74 12.21 -18.02
N LYS A 159 11.94 11.19 -17.18
CA LYS A 159 12.05 9.77 -17.60
C LYS A 159 13.19 9.49 -18.58
N VAL A 160 14.30 10.22 -18.42
CA VAL A 160 15.56 10.01 -19.13
C VAL A 160 16.65 9.73 -18.10
N TRP A 161 17.48 8.72 -18.33
CA TRP A 161 18.66 8.50 -17.50
C TRP A 161 19.73 9.55 -17.81
N TYR A 162 20.38 10.10 -16.79
CA TYR A 162 21.52 10.99 -16.92
C TYR A 162 22.69 10.46 -16.12
N LYS A 163 23.88 10.64 -16.69
CA LYS A 163 25.12 10.70 -15.94
C LYS A 163 25.30 12.12 -15.42
N ILE A 164 25.52 12.28 -14.12
CA ILE A 164 25.71 13.59 -13.51
C ILE A 164 26.95 13.61 -12.63
N ALA A 165 27.60 14.78 -12.54
CA ALA A 165 28.57 15.04 -11.49
C ALA A 165 28.76 16.52 -11.22
N ALA A 166 29.33 16.82 -10.06
CA ALA A 166 29.95 18.10 -9.76
C ALA A 166 31.28 17.90 -9.03
N SER A 167 32.30 18.69 -9.39
CA SER A 167 33.61 18.75 -8.74
C SER A 167 33.92 20.19 -8.31
N PHE A 168 34.47 20.34 -7.12
CA PHE A 168 34.93 21.62 -6.58
C PHE A 168 36.31 21.49 -5.94
N ASP A 169 37.25 22.37 -6.33
CA ASP A 169 38.58 22.47 -5.74
C ASP A 169 38.76 23.77 -4.98
N VAL A 170 38.88 23.70 -3.65
CA VAL A 170 39.09 24.88 -2.79
C VAL A 170 40.36 25.66 -3.12
N ASN A 171 41.43 24.99 -3.57
CA ASN A 171 42.73 25.63 -3.76
C ASN A 171 42.74 26.54 -4.99
N THR A 172 42.00 26.15 -6.02
CA THR A 172 41.90 26.91 -7.27
C THR A 172 40.57 27.65 -7.40
N GLY A 173 39.60 27.35 -6.54
CA GLY A 173 38.21 27.79 -6.62
C GLY A 173 37.43 27.14 -7.77
N LYS A 174 38.05 26.26 -8.58
CA LYS A 174 37.41 25.73 -9.80
C LYS A 174 36.19 24.89 -9.48
N VAL A 175 35.13 25.14 -10.25
CA VAL A 175 33.88 24.37 -10.23
C VAL A 175 33.65 23.75 -11.60
N PHE A 176 33.26 22.48 -11.61
CA PHE A 176 32.80 21.76 -12.78
C PHE A 176 31.49 21.05 -12.45
N VAL A 177 30.46 21.21 -13.29
CA VAL A 177 29.18 20.50 -13.17
C VAL A 177 28.82 19.97 -14.55
N PHE A 178 28.32 18.74 -14.66
CA PHE A 178 27.80 18.24 -15.93
C PHE A 178 26.61 17.32 -15.77
N GLN A 179 25.78 17.32 -16.81
CA GLN A 179 24.73 16.35 -17.06
C GLN A 179 24.86 15.81 -18.49
N THR A 180 24.86 14.49 -18.64
CA THR A 180 24.90 13.83 -19.95
C THR A 180 23.79 12.79 -20.02
N PRO A 181 22.83 12.93 -20.96
CA PRO A 181 21.77 11.93 -21.10
C PRO A 181 22.36 10.59 -21.52
N TYR A 182 21.84 9.50 -20.97
CA TYR A 182 22.26 8.12 -21.18
C TYR A 182 21.03 7.26 -21.51
N VAL A 183 20.67 7.16 -22.78
CA VAL A 183 19.49 6.42 -23.22
C VAL A 183 19.91 5.19 -24.00
N THR A 184 19.38 4.03 -23.62
CA THR A 184 19.44 2.80 -24.41
C THR A 184 18.07 2.54 -25.06
N HIS A 185 17.93 1.42 -25.77
CA HIS A 185 16.65 1.03 -26.37
C HIS A 185 15.59 0.60 -25.32
N THR A 186 15.97 0.43 -24.05
CA THR A 186 15.15 -0.21 -23.01
C THR A 186 15.15 0.50 -21.66
N ASN A 187 16.17 1.31 -21.32
CA ASN A 187 16.33 1.83 -19.96
C ASN A 187 15.46 3.05 -19.62
N SER A 188 14.92 3.74 -20.63
CA SER A 188 14.25 5.03 -20.45
C SER A 188 12.76 4.94 -20.78
N GLY A 189 11.95 5.81 -20.15
CA GLY A 189 10.52 5.87 -20.42
C GLY A 189 10.17 6.38 -21.82
N HIS A 190 11.17 6.92 -22.53
CA HIS A 190 11.05 7.40 -23.90
C HIS A 190 12.23 6.94 -24.77
N GLY A 191 12.03 6.90 -26.09
CA GLY A 191 13.08 6.50 -27.04
C GLY A 191 14.12 7.59 -27.29
N MET A 192 15.25 7.21 -27.93
CA MET A 192 16.37 8.10 -28.24
C MET A 192 15.99 9.36 -29.05
N SER A 193 14.86 9.35 -29.77
CA SER A 193 14.37 10.51 -30.50
C SER A 193 14.02 11.70 -29.60
N MET A 194 13.70 11.46 -28.32
CA MET A 194 13.52 12.54 -27.33
C MET A 194 14.80 13.34 -27.07
N LEU A 195 15.97 12.76 -27.38
CA LEU A 195 17.26 13.42 -27.25
C LEU A 195 17.69 14.11 -28.54
N HIS A 196 16.80 14.42 -29.48
CA HIS A 196 17.20 15.11 -30.70
C HIS A 196 16.63 16.54 -30.75
N PRO A 197 17.48 17.59 -30.77
CA PRO A 197 18.95 17.56 -30.61
C PRO A 197 19.38 17.27 -29.16
N GLN A 198 20.50 16.58 -28.96
CA GLN A 198 20.95 16.14 -27.63
C GLN A 198 21.41 17.34 -26.80
N GLU A 199 21.87 18.37 -27.50
CA GLU A 199 22.34 19.65 -26.99
C GLU A 199 21.27 20.44 -26.23
N ASP A 200 19.99 20.09 -26.36
CA ASP A 200 18.91 20.73 -25.60
C ASP A 200 18.94 20.35 -24.11
N THR A 201 19.51 19.18 -23.79
CA THR A 201 19.58 18.69 -22.41
C THR A 201 21.00 18.29 -21.96
N LEU A 202 21.94 18.10 -22.88
CA LEU A 202 23.37 18.00 -22.55
C LEU A 202 23.86 19.34 -22.01
N GLY A 203 24.41 19.35 -20.80
CA GLY A 203 24.88 20.57 -20.15
C GLY A 203 26.15 20.39 -19.36
N SER A 204 27.02 21.38 -19.41
CA SER A 204 28.24 21.45 -18.59
C SER A 204 28.53 22.88 -18.20
N TYR A 205 28.90 23.09 -16.94
CA TYR A 205 29.32 24.36 -16.40
C TYR A 205 30.78 24.28 -15.95
N HIS A 206 31.56 25.30 -16.30
CA HIS A 206 32.92 25.52 -15.81
C HIS A 206 33.03 26.93 -15.25
N GLY A 207 33.41 27.06 -13.99
CA GLY A 207 33.48 28.36 -13.33
C GLY A 207 34.42 28.36 -12.14
N THR A 208 34.28 29.36 -11.28
CA THR A 208 35.11 29.54 -10.09
C THR A 208 34.26 30.08 -8.96
N SER A 209 34.30 29.42 -7.80
CA SER A 209 33.74 29.95 -6.55
C SER A 209 34.57 31.13 -6.08
N LEU A 210 33.88 32.18 -5.64
CA LEU A 210 34.48 33.39 -5.10
C LEU A 210 34.48 33.41 -3.56
N MET A 211 33.78 32.46 -2.92
CA MET A 211 33.53 32.46 -1.48
C MET A 211 34.26 31.34 -0.72
N GLY A 212 34.95 30.44 -1.42
CA GLY A 212 35.77 29.39 -0.82
C GLY A 212 35.05 28.05 -0.72
N GLY A 213 35.42 27.23 0.27
CA GLY A 213 34.80 25.91 0.48
C GLY A 213 33.50 25.96 1.29
N PRO A 214 32.73 24.88 1.29
CA PRO A 214 31.47 24.81 2.03
C PRO A 214 31.69 25.01 3.54
N ALA A 215 30.77 25.72 4.19
CA ALA A 215 30.75 25.81 5.64
C ALA A 215 30.44 24.43 6.26
N VAL A 216 31.16 24.10 7.33
CA VAL A 216 30.97 22.87 8.11
C VAL A 216 29.59 22.88 8.79
N ASN A 217 28.94 21.72 8.84
CA ASN A 217 27.70 21.52 9.57
C ASN A 217 27.58 20.08 10.13
N ASP A 218 26.61 19.88 11.01
CA ASP A 218 26.33 18.58 11.64
C ASP A 218 25.22 17.81 10.93
N CYS A 219 24.84 18.20 9.71
CA CYS A 219 23.80 17.50 8.97
C CYS A 219 24.29 16.12 8.49
N PRO A 220 23.41 15.10 8.45
CA PRO A 220 23.71 13.84 7.79
C PRO A 220 23.96 14.03 6.29
N PHE A 221 24.57 13.04 5.65
CA PHE A 221 24.58 12.95 4.20
C PHE A 221 23.31 12.24 3.73
N LEU A 222 22.54 12.89 2.87
CA LEU A 222 21.27 12.41 2.36
C LEU A 222 21.33 12.20 0.85
N MET A 223 20.64 11.17 0.37
CA MET A 223 20.37 10.96 -1.06
C MET A 223 18.88 11.03 -1.30
N ALA A 224 18.47 11.70 -2.37
CA ALA A 224 17.08 12.04 -2.69
C ALA A 224 16.39 13.03 -1.72
N SER A 225 17.15 13.71 -0.86
CA SER A 225 16.64 14.78 0.00
C SER A 225 17.78 15.64 0.57
N SER A 226 17.43 16.69 1.32
CA SER A 226 18.32 17.55 2.09
C SER A 226 17.78 17.79 3.49
N THR A 227 18.60 18.32 4.40
CA THR A 227 18.22 18.51 5.80
C THR A 227 17.59 19.88 6.00
N LEU A 228 16.36 19.94 6.49
CA LEU A 228 15.75 21.16 7.02
C LEU A 228 16.18 21.39 8.47
N LYS A 229 16.16 20.32 9.28
CA LYS A 229 16.60 20.34 10.67
C LYS A 229 17.32 19.04 11.01
N SER A 230 18.56 19.12 11.48
CA SER A 230 19.43 17.95 11.71
C SER A 230 18.90 16.97 12.75
N LYS A 231 18.23 17.49 13.79
CA LYS A 231 17.66 16.71 14.89
C LYS A 231 16.16 16.90 14.96
N SER A 232 15.41 15.82 14.72
CA SER A 232 13.95 15.85 14.74
C SER A 232 13.34 15.27 16.01
N GLY A 233 14.11 14.54 16.82
CA GLY A 233 13.59 13.70 17.91
C GLY A 233 12.90 12.42 17.44
N ARG A 234 12.86 12.15 16.12
CA ARG A 234 12.32 10.91 15.54
C ARG A 234 13.44 9.94 15.24
N TYR A 235 13.17 8.65 15.43
CA TYR A 235 14.17 7.59 15.32
C TYR A 235 13.75 6.52 14.30
N LEU A 236 14.73 5.86 13.69
CA LEU A 236 14.48 4.67 12.87
C LEU A 236 14.11 3.48 13.74
N THR A 237 12.87 3.01 13.59
CA THR A 237 12.27 1.94 14.40
C THR A 237 11.48 0.96 13.54
N GLY A 238 11.24 -0.24 14.07
CA GLY A 238 10.52 -1.32 13.39
C GLY A 238 11.45 -2.41 12.87
N GLY A 239 10.90 -3.61 12.63
CA GLY A 239 11.74 -4.79 12.37
C GLY A 239 12.52 -4.74 11.07
N HIS A 240 12.09 -3.96 10.08
CA HIS A 240 12.85 -3.68 8.85
C HIS A 240 14.15 -2.87 9.08
N PHE A 241 14.39 -2.36 10.30
CA PHE A 241 15.65 -1.76 10.73
C PHE A 241 16.39 -2.61 11.79
N ASN A 242 16.07 -3.90 11.94
CA ASN A 242 16.65 -4.81 12.95
C ASN A 242 18.18 -5.00 12.87
N TYR A 243 18.83 -4.52 11.80
CA TYR A 243 20.27 -4.56 11.62
C TYR A 243 21.00 -3.38 12.28
N LEU A 244 20.28 -2.40 12.83
CA LEU A 244 20.85 -1.29 13.59
C LEU A 244 21.07 -1.72 15.04
N ASP A 245 22.27 -1.47 15.56
CA ASP A 245 22.58 -1.73 16.98
C ASP A 245 21.75 -0.81 17.90
N ASP A 246 21.59 0.46 17.50
CA ASP A 246 20.78 1.47 18.17
C ASP A 246 19.94 2.27 17.15
N PRO A 247 18.71 2.68 17.51
CA PRO A 247 17.89 3.54 16.66
C PRO A 247 18.61 4.85 16.31
N HIS A 248 18.74 5.14 15.02
CA HIS A 248 19.31 6.41 14.56
C HIS A 248 18.26 7.53 14.58
N GLU A 249 18.62 8.68 15.17
CA GLU A 249 17.82 9.90 15.04
C GLU A 249 17.90 10.39 13.59
N ILE A 250 16.75 10.66 12.97
CA ILE A 250 16.66 11.17 11.59
C ILE A 250 16.36 12.67 11.56
N PRO A 251 16.76 13.38 10.49
CA PRO A 251 16.47 14.80 10.35
C PRO A 251 14.99 15.04 10.03
N ILE A 252 14.56 16.31 10.11
CA ILE A 252 13.45 16.79 9.27
C ILE A 252 14.05 17.07 7.91
N HIS A 253 13.54 16.43 6.87
CA HIS A 253 14.06 16.51 5.50
C HIS A 253 13.22 17.42 4.60
N THR A 254 13.82 17.95 3.54
CA THR A 254 13.20 18.84 2.54
C THR A 254 13.89 18.68 1.16
N HIS A 255 13.42 19.38 0.12
CA HIS A 255 13.88 19.24 -1.26
C HIS A 255 13.87 17.76 -1.71
N LYS A 256 12.70 17.12 -1.61
CA LYS A 256 12.52 15.68 -1.85
C LYS A 256 12.63 15.38 -3.34
N TYR A 257 13.47 14.43 -3.72
CA TYR A 257 13.65 14.06 -5.12
C TYR A 257 12.69 12.94 -5.53
N ASN A 258 12.07 13.13 -6.71
CA ASN A 258 11.29 12.10 -7.37
C ASN A 258 12.07 11.55 -8.56
N GLY A 259 12.40 10.27 -8.48
CA GLY A 259 13.15 9.59 -9.53
C GLY A 259 14.10 8.51 -9.02
N LYS A 260 14.82 7.88 -9.93
CA LYS A 260 15.79 6.83 -9.57
C LYS A 260 17.19 7.38 -9.40
N ILE A 261 17.94 6.83 -8.46
CA ILE A 261 19.39 7.05 -8.33
C ILE A 261 20.09 5.70 -8.43
N GLU A 262 21.24 5.68 -9.09
CA GLU A 262 22.14 4.53 -9.14
C GLU A 262 23.61 4.98 -9.05
N ARG A 263 24.45 4.15 -8.41
CA ARG A 263 25.90 4.37 -8.23
C ARG A 263 26.28 5.74 -7.64
N PRO A 264 25.58 6.24 -6.60
CA PRO A 264 25.98 7.50 -5.99
C PRO A 264 27.34 7.35 -5.30
N LYS A 265 28.21 8.33 -5.52
CA LYS A 265 29.56 8.36 -4.96
C LYS A 265 29.96 9.76 -4.53
N ILE A 266 30.82 9.81 -3.52
CA ILE A 266 31.47 11.03 -3.06
C ILE A 266 32.98 10.79 -2.90
N ALA A 267 33.77 11.74 -3.41
CA ALA A 267 35.21 11.82 -3.18
C ALA A 267 35.57 13.12 -2.47
N ASN A 268 36.59 13.09 -1.61
CA ASN A 268 37.12 14.24 -0.87
C ASN A 268 38.19 15.03 -1.67
N LYS A 269 38.13 14.93 -3.00
CA LYS A 269 39.04 15.57 -3.95
C LYS A 269 38.22 16.01 -5.16
N ALA A 270 38.61 17.13 -5.78
CA ALA A 270 38.10 17.50 -7.09
C ALA A 270 38.67 16.56 -8.15
N LEU A 271 37.80 15.76 -8.77
CA LEU A 271 38.14 14.81 -9.81
C LEU A 271 37.90 15.40 -11.20
N GLU A 272 38.74 14.99 -12.14
CA GLU A 272 38.60 15.26 -13.56
C GLU A 272 37.58 14.31 -14.21
N LEU A 273 37.05 14.67 -15.38
CA LEU A 273 36.00 13.91 -16.05
C LEU A 273 36.35 12.41 -16.24
N HIS A 274 37.58 12.10 -16.63
CA HIS A 274 38.01 10.71 -16.83
C HIS A 274 38.07 9.89 -15.52
N GLU A 275 38.39 10.52 -14.39
CA GLU A 275 38.33 9.88 -13.07
C GLU A 275 36.88 9.62 -12.67
N ILE A 276 35.98 10.57 -12.92
CA ILE A 276 34.52 10.44 -12.68
C ILE A 276 33.93 9.29 -13.51
N GLU A 277 34.34 9.17 -14.78
CA GLU A 277 33.93 8.07 -15.67
C GLU A 277 34.35 6.70 -15.12
N LEU A 278 35.56 6.59 -14.56
CA LEU A 278 36.02 5.36 -13.89
C LEU A 278 35.16 5.05 -12.66
N LEU A 279 34.83 6.04 -11.82
CA LEU A 279 33.97 5.85 -10.66
C LEU A 279 32.57 5.33 -11.04
N LEU A 280 32.00 5.84 -12.12
CA LEU A 280 30.67 5.46 -12.59
C LEU A 280 30.66 4.12 -13.34
N SER A 281 31.82 3.60 -13.77
CA SER A 281 31.92 2.32 -14.47
C SER A 281 31.64 1.09 -13.60
N CYS A 282 31.75 1.21 -12.27
CA CYS A 282 31.56 0.11 -11.32
C CYS A 282 30.54 0.46 -10.22
N GLN A 283 30.03 -0.56 -9.50
CA GLN A 283 29.01 -0.34 -8.47
C GLN A 283 29.65 0.33 -7.24
N GLY A 284 30.69 -0.30 -6.68
CA GLY A 284 31.48 0.21 -5.58
C GLY A 284 32.77 0.88 -6.05
N ILE A 285 33.90 0.29 -5.68
CA ILE A 285 35.26 0.75 -6.03
C ILE A 285 36.15 -0.41 -6.52
N GLU A 286 35.55 -1.52 -6.94
CA GLU A 286 36.25 -2.76 -7.27
C GLU A 286 37.26 -2.60 -8.42
N ASN A 287 36.93 -1.79 -9.43
CA ASN A 287 37.66 -1.71 -10.70
C ASN A 287 38.37 -0.37 -10.95
N ILE A 288 38.58 0.46 -9.91
CA ILE A 288 39.26 1.76 -10.05
C ILE A 288 40.72 1.71 -9.52
N PRO A 289 41.63 2.60 -9.96
CA PRO A 289 43.01 2.66 -9.45
C PRO A 289 43.09 2.94 -7.94
N ASN A 290 44.13 2.45 -7.26
CA ASN A 290 44.27 2.56 -5.81
C ASN A 290 44.29 4.03 -5.35
N GLU A 291 44.95 4.90 -6.09
CA GLU A 291 45.02 6.34 -5.80
C GLU A 291 43.62 6.97 -5.79
N LEU A 292 42.72 6.47 -6.64
CA LEU A 292 41.34 6.94 -6.70
C LEU A 292 40.49 6.29 -5.59
N LYS A 293 40.76 5.04 -5.20
CA LYS A 293 40.08 4.38 -4.06
C LYS A 293 40.30 5.15 -2.75
N GLU A 294 41.49 5.69 -2.54
CA GLU A 294 41.85 6.40 -1.30
C GLU A 294 41.09 7.71 -1.10
N VAL A 295 40.64 8.36 -2.17
CA VAL A 295 39.90 9.63 -2.11
C VAL A 295 38.38 9.45 -2.13
N VAL A 296 37.87 8.26 -2.48
CA VAL A 296 36.43 7.96 -2.44
C VAL A 296 36.02 7.64 -1.01
N ILE A 297 35.29 8.57 -0.40
CA ILE A 297 34.83 8.48 0.99
C ILE A 297 33.41 7.91 1.13
N GLY A 298 32.74 7.63 0.01
CA GLY A 298 31.45 6.93 -0.03
C GLY A 298 31.14 6.43 -1.44
N ALA A 299 30.72 5.16 -1.55
CA ALA A 299 30.32 4.50 -2.77
C ALA A 299 29.22 3.48 -2.49
N TRP A 300 27.96 3.92 -2.56
CA TRP A 300 26.84 3.10 -2.13
C TRP A 300 26.37 2.16 -3.24
N ASN A 301 26.47 0.87 -2.95
CA ASN A 301 26.08 -0.19 -3.85
C ASN A 301 24.65 -0.66 -3.56
N PHE A 302 23.73 -0.23 -4.41
CA PHE A 302 22.30 -0.53 -4.27
C PHE A 302 21.91 -1.94 -4.70
N ASN A 303 22.83 -2.79 -5.18
CA ASN A 303 22.55 -4.20 -5.46
C ASN A 303 23.18 -5.17 -4.45
N ALA A 304 24.06 -4.68 -3.56
CA ALA A 304 24.90 -5.52 -2.70
C ALA A 304 24.12 -6.50 -1.80
N ASN A 305 22.91 -6.13 -1.39
CA ASN A 305 22.06 -6.91 -0.50
C ASN A 305 20.73 -7.35 -1.13
N ILE A 306 20.67 -7.46 -2.47
CA ILE A 306 19.54 -8.09 -3.15
C ILE A 306 19.72 -9.62 -3.11
N THR A 307 19.32 -10.26 -2.01
CA THR A 307 19.31 -11.74 -1.85
C THR A 307 18.41 -12.17 -0.69
N PRO A 308 17.45 -13.14 -0.84
CA PRO A 308 16.71 -13.58 -2.03
C PRO A 308 15.54 -12.65 -2.39
N ASN A 309 15.53 -11.45 -1.82
CA ASN A 309 14.56 -10.39 -2.08
C ASN A 309 15.33 -9.03 -2.08
N ALA A 310 14.61 -7.94 -2.29
CA ALA A 310 15.14 -6.57 -2.24
C ALA A 310 14.54 -5.74 -1.09
N ALA A 311 14.10 -6.40 -0.01
CA ALA A 311 13.34 -5.78 1.07
C ALA A 311 14.20 -4.89 2.00
N SER A 312 15.49 -5.22 2.13
CA SER A 312 16.37 -4.57 3.10
C SER A 312 16.46 -3.05 2.89
N THR A 313 16.32 -2.29 3.98
CA THR A 313 16.58 -0.85 4.00
C THR A 313 18.05 -0.52 4.18
N LYS A 314 18.91 -1.48 4.52
CA LYS A 314 20.35 -1.25 4.61
C LYS A 314 20.94 -0.92 3.24
N ILE A 315 21.72 0.14 3.15
CA ILE A 315 22.42 0.54 1.94
C ILE A 315 23.92 0.36 2.18
N ILE A 316 24.54 -0.56 1.44
CA ILE A 316 25.95 -0.91 1.66
C ILE A 316 26.85 0.13 1.01
N ASP A 317 27.82 0.63 1.78
CA ASP A 317 28.93 1.42 1.25
C ASP A 317 30.12 0.49 0.94
N ASP A 318 30.46 0.40 -0.34
CA ASP A 318 31.58 -0.41 -0.81
C ASP A 318 32.92 0.34 -0.81
N SER A 319 32.94 1.63 -0.42
CA SER A 319 34.18 2.39 -0.23
C SER A 319 35.08 1.80 0.86
N LEU A 320 36.28 2.39 1.06
CA LEU A 320 37.16 2.04 2.17
C LEU A 320 36.63 2.55 3.53
N CYS A 321 35.71 3.53 3.52
CA CYS A 321 35.17 4.16 4.73
C CYS A 321 33.99 3.40 5.35
N LYS A 322 33.26 2.58 4.57
CA LYS A 322 32.15 1.73 5.03
C LYS A 322 31.02 2.50 5.74
N MET A 323 30.72 3.69 5.25
CA MET A 323 29.62 4.56 5.70
C MET A 323 28.28 4.09 5.14
N ASN A 324 27.80 2.95 5.64
CA ASN A 324 26.51 2.39 5.24
C ASN A 324 25.36 3.38 5.50
N GLY A 325 24.37 3.38 4.61
CA GLY A 325 23.14 4.15 4.73
C GLY A 325 21.92 3.33 5.13
N CYS A 326 20.80 4.01 5.36
CA CYS A 326 19.49 3.44 5.62
C CYS A 326 18.45 4.08 4.70
N GLY A 327 17.66 3.28 3.99
CA GLY A 327 16.47 3.73 3.26
C GLY A 327 15.36 4.09 4.26
N VAL A 328 14.94 5.35 4.27
CA VAL A 328 13.88 5.87 5.14
C VAL A 328 12.61 6.05 4.32
N ASN A 329 11.44 5.77 4.92
CA ASN A 329 10.14 5.79 4.23
C ASN A 329 10.08 4.81 3.03
N LEU A 330 10.85 3.71 3.10
CA LEU A 330 10.88 2.61 2.11
C LEU A 330 10.96 3.05 0.64
N PRO A 331 12.10 3.60 0.19
CA PRO A 331 12.29 3.82 -1.24
C PRO A 331 12.23 2.48 -2.00
N VAL A 332 11.68 2.50 -3.21
CA VAL A 332 11.33 1.27 -3.94
C VAL A 332 12.58 0.64 -4.55
N ARG A 333 12.87 -0.60 -4.14
CA ARG A 333 14.00 -1.41 -4.62
C ARG A 333 13.54 -2.50 -5.59
N GLY A 334 14.50 -3.20 -6.20
CA GLY A 334 14.21 -4.21 -7.22
C GLY A 334 13.65 -3.57 -8.50
N VAL A 335 14.21 -2.40 -8.87
CA VAL A 335 13.83 -1.65 -10.07
C VAL A 335 15.00 -1.59 -11.06
N PRO A 336 14.74 -1.60 -12.39
CA PRO A 336 15.77 -1.46 -13.42
C PRO A 336 16.65 -0.23 -13.23
N GLY A 337 17.94 -0.44 -13.44
CA GLY A 337 19.00 0.55 -13.44
C GLY A 337 19.27 1.20 -14.80
N PHE A 338 20.27 2.07 -14.86
CA PHE A 338 20.65 2.78 -16.10
C PHE A 338 21.10 1.82 -17.21
N ASN A 339 21.62 0.65 -16.85
CA ASN A 339 22.17 -0.36 -17.74
C ASN A 339 21.20 -1.50 -18.06
N TRP A 340 19.92 -1.39 -17.69
CA TRP A 340 18.95 -2.46 -17.93
C TRP A 340 18.80 -2.75 -19.42
N SER A 341 18.97 -4.02 -19.77
CA SER A 341 18.97 -4.52 -21.15
C SER A 341 17.63 -5.08 -21.58
N SER A 342 16.75 -5.41 -20.63
CA SER A 342 15.53 -6.21 -20.78
C SER A 342 15.72 -7.71 -21.01
N ASP A 343 16.96 -8.21 -21.03
CA ASP A 343 17.26 -9.65 -21.08
C ASP A 343 16.81 -10.35 -19.78
N TYR A 344 16.82 -9.61 -18.66
CA TYR A 344 16.37 -10.09 -17.36
C TYR A 344 15.15 -9.31 -16.86
N MET A 345 14.02 -10.01 -16.75
CA MET A 345 12.76 -9.49 -16.20
C MET A 345 12.63 -9.69 -14.67
N SER A 346 13.68 -10.20 -14.02
CA SER A 346 13.73 -10.40 -12.57
C SER A 346 15.09 -9.96 -12.05
N PHE A 347 15.07 -9.14 -11.00
CA PHE A 347 16.28 -8.72 -10.30
C PHE A 347 17.04 -9.89 -9.65
N LEU A 348 16.40 -11.04 -9.42
CA LEU A 348 17.09 -12.24 -8.94
C LEU A 348 17.91 -12.93 -10.03
N HIS A 349 17.50 -12.80 -11.29
CA HIS A 349 18.19 -13.43 -12.42
C HIS A 349 19.22 -12.49 -13.07
N GLY A 350 19.04 -11.17 -12.94
CA GLY A 350 19.98 -10.17 -13.45
C GLY A 350 20.29 -9.03 -12.48
N PRO A 351 20.72 -9.29 -11.23
CA PRO A 351 20.90 -8.25 -10.19
C PRO A 351 21.84 -7.11 -10.59
N GLN A 352 22.78 -7.35 -11.51
CA GLN A 352 23.69 -6.34 -12.06
C GLN A 352 22.98 -5.24 -12.88
N GLU A 353 21.73 -5.47 -13.31
CA GLU A 353 20.91 -4.50 -14.05
C GLU A 353 19.85 -3.81 -13.17
N TYR A 354 19.82 -4.13 -11.87
CA TYR A 354 18.83 -3.63 -10.91
C TYR A 354 19.52 -2.88 -9.76
N GLY A 355 20.49 -2.02 -10.12
CA GLY A 355 21.24 -1.17 -9.20
C GLY A 355 20.57 0.16 -8.87
N ALA A 356 19.30 0.34 -9.25
CA ALA A 356 18.56 1.56 -8.96
C ALA A 356 17.66 1.42 -7.73
N ILE A 357 17.42 2.55 -7.08
CA ILE A 357 16.39 2.74 -6.07
C ILE A 357 15.52 3.91 -6.52
N HIS A 358 14.20 3.75 -6.47
CA HIS A 358 13.23 4.79 -6.82
C HIS A 358 12.75 5.52 -5.57
N PHE A 359 12.82 6.85 -5.60
CA PHE A 359 12.41 7.74 -4.53
C PHE A 359 11.14 8.50 -4.92
N HIS A 360 10.25 8.67 -3.96
CA HIS A 360 8.99 9.41 -4.08
C HIS A 360 8.80 10.31 -2.86
N ASP A 361 8.30 11.52 -3.06
CA ASP A 361 8.10 12.57 -2.06
C ASP A 361 6.92 12.35 -1.09
N GLU A 362 6.09 11.35 -1.38
CA GLU A 362 4.88 10.99 -0.63
C GLU A 362 4.97 9.63 0.11
N SER A 363 6.06 8.87 -0.04
CA SER A 363 6.22 7.57 0.63
C SER A 363 6.24 7.71 2.16
N VAL A 364 5.58 6.79 2.87
CA VAL A 364 5.56 6.73 4.34
C VAL A 364 5.59 5.26 4.77
N ASP A 365 6.64 4.87 5.51
CA ASP A 365 6.72 3.56 6.17
C ASP A 365 6.18 3.60 7.60
N ASP A 366 6.35 4.73 8.28
CA ASP A 366 5.92 5.00 9.64
C ASP A 366 5.84 6.53 9.86
N ALA A 367 4.73 7.03 10.39
CA ALA A 367 4.56 8.42 10.78
C ALA A 367 5.55 8.84 11.87
N ARG A 368 6.04 7.88 12.67
CA ARG A 368 7.01 8.05 13.77
C ARG A 368 6.56 9.10 14.79
N TRP A 369 5.28 9.04 15.15
CA TRP A 369 4.73 9.86 16.22
C TRP A 369 5.15 9.33 17.59
N ASP A 370 5.14 10.21 18.59
CA ASP A 370 5.24 9.81 19.97
C ASP A 370 3.94 9.13 20.41
N VAL A 371 4.08 8.09 21.25
CA VAL A 371 2.95 7.39 21.85
C VAL A 371 2.16 8.37 22.71
N SER A 372 0.87 8.49 22.45
CA SER A 372 -0.03 9.36 23.23
C SER A 372 -0.59 8.63 24.45
N PHE A 373 -1.03 7.38 24.28
CA PHE A 373 -1.48 6.52 25.37
C PHE A 373 -1.38 5.03 24.99
N LYS A 374 -1.52 4.16 25.99
CA LYS A 374 -1.43 2.71 25.84
C LYS A 374 -2.66 2.04 26.44
N PHE A 375 -3.14 0.99 25.79
CA PHE A 375 -4.23 0.17 26.27
C PHE A 375 -3.75 -1.25 26.49
N LYS A 376 -3.79 -1.71 27.75
CA LYS A 376 -3.60 -3.12 28.07
C LYS A 376 -4.94 -3.83 27.97
N VAL A 377 -5.04 -4.80 27.07
CA VAL A 377 -6.28 -5.53 26.81
C VAL A 377 -6.69 -6.32 28.06
N PRO A 378 -7.87 -6.05 28.66
CA PRO A 378 -8.33 -6.79 29.84
C PRO A 378 -8.54 -8.28 29.54
N GLU A 379 -8.26 -9.14 30.52
CA GLU A 379 -8.45 -10.61 30.43
C GLU A 379 -9.90 -11.01 30.09
N SER A 380 -10.87 -10.18 30.48
CA SER A 380 -12.29 -10.42 30.24
C SER A 380 -12.81 -9.89 28.90
N LEU A 381 -11.99 -9.16 28.14
CA LEU A 381 -12.44 -8.54 26.89
C LEU A 381 -12.62 -9.61 25.81
N LYS A 382 -13.82 -9.66 25.22
CA LYS A 382 -14.17 -10.67 24.22
C LYS A 382 -13.51 -10.37 22.88
N SER A 383 -13.32 -11.42 22.07
CA SER A 383 -12.93 -11.23 20.68
C SER A 383 -13.96 -10.39 19.94
N GLY A 384 -13.49 -9.51 19.05
CA GLY A 384 -14.35 -8.55 18.36
C GLY A 384 -13.58 -7.45 17.63
N VAL A 385 -14.34 -6.58 16.96
CA VAL A 385 -13.84 -5.35 16.35
C VAL A 385 -14.00 -4.22 17.35
N TYR A 386 -12.93 -3.46 17.58
CA TYR A 386 -12.87 -2.36 18.53
C TYR A 386 -12.27 -1.12 17.89
N ALA A 387 -12.39 0.01 18.57
CA ALA A 387 -11.65 1.21 18.23
C ALA A 387 -11.31 2.03 19.48
N ALA A 388 -10.23 2.81 19.39
CA ALA A 388 -10.08 3.99 20.24
C ALA A 388 -10.83 5.15 19.59
N ARG A 389 -11.92 5.61 20.21
CA ARG A 389 -12.71 6.77 19.76
C ARG A 389 -12.15 8.03 20.40
N LEU A 390 -11.77 8.99 19.57
CA LEU A 390 -11.16 10.25 19.96
C LEU A 390 -12.16 11.39 19.77
N ARG A 391 -12.23 12.32 20.74
CA ARG A 391 -13.10 13.50 20.64
C ARG A 391 -12.42 14.75 21.18
N VAL A 392 -12.14 15.71 20.30
CA VAL A 392 -11.67 17.05 20.68
C VAL A 392 -12.79 17.78 21.43
N ASN A 393 -12.49 18.30 22.62
CA ASN A 393 -13.46 19.00 23.47
C ASN A 393 -14.78 18.25 23.70
N ARG A 394 -14.77 16.91 23.62
CA ARG A 394 -15.96 16.02 23.74
C ARG A 394 -17.04 16.23 22.67
N LEU A 395 -16.70 16.88 21.57
CA LEU A 395 -17.62 17.07 20.44
C LEU A 395 -17.73 15.78 19.62
N THR A 396 -18.88 15.55 19.00
CA THR A 396 -19.21 14.31 18.27
C THR A 396 -19.46 14.54 16.78
N ASP A 397 -19.10 15.73 16.28
CA ASP A 397 -19.21 16.07 14.86
C ASP A 397 -18.03 15.52 14.05
N SER A 398 -18.16 15.55 12.73
CA SER A 398 -17.21 14.95 11.80
C SER A 398 -15.87 15.67 11.69
N GLU A 399 -15.67 16.83 12.33
CA GLU A 399 -14.37 17.51 12.37
C GLU A 399 -13.59 17.19 13.66
N ASN A 400 -14.30 16.90 14.75
CA ASN A 400 -13.75 16.76 16.10
C ASN A 400 -13.72 15.31 16.62
N GLU A 401 -14.29 14.36 15.87
CA GLU A 401 -14.31 12.94 16.21
C GLU A 401 -13.48 12.10 15.24
N ASP A 402 -12.69 11.17 15.77
CA ASP A 402 -11.97 10.17 14.97
C ASP A 402 -11.97 8.79 15.64
N TYR A 403 -11.69 7.73 14.89
CA TYR A 403 -11.61 6.36 15.40
C TYR A 403 -10.31 5.72 14.95
N ILE A 404 -9.69 4.96 15.84
CA ILE A 404 -8.53 4.11 15.53
C ILE A 404 -8.97 2.65 15.70
N PRO A 405 -9.42 1.96 14.63
CA PRO A 405 -9.88 0.58 14.77
C PRO A 405 -8.74 -0.42 15.01
N PHE A 406 -9.05 -1.44 15.80
CA PHE A 406 -8.20 -2.60 16.08
C PHE A 406 -9.07 -3.83 16.39
N PHE A 407 -8.46 -5.00 16.45
CA PHE A 407 -9.13 -6.29 16.58
C PHE A 407 -8.66 -7.00 17.84
N ILE A 408 -9.59 -7.47 18.65
CA ILE A 408 -9.27 -8.32 19.79
C ILE A 408 -9.49 -9.77 19.40
N ARG A 409 -8.44 -10.56 19.56
CA ARG A 409 -8.42 -12.00 19.33
C ARG A 409 -8.90 -12.73 20.60
N PRO A 410 -9.37 -13.98 20.53
CA PRO A 410 -9.61 -14.77 21.73
C PRO A 410 -8.33 -14.91 22.55
N ALA A 411 -8.44 -15.00 23.88
CA ALA A 411 -7.31 -15.35 24.74
C ALA A 411 -6.69 -16.68 24.30
N LYS A 412 -5.38 -16.83 24.48
CA LYS A 412 -4.62 -17.98 23.96
C LYS A 412 -5.23 -19.32 24.40
N ASP A 413 -5.55 -19.44 25.69
CA ASP A 413 -6.07 -20.67 26.30
C ASP A 413 -7.61 -20.69 26.42
N ALA A 414 -8.31 -19.67 25.89
CA ALA A 414 -9.77 -19.68 25.88
C ALA A 414 -10.31 -20.76 24.94
N LYS A 415 -11.44 -21.34 25.32
CA LYS A 415 -12.27 -22.16 24.42
C LYS A 415 -12.64 -21.29 23.21
N LYS A 416 -12.27 -21.75 22.02
CA LYS A 416 -12.57 -21.04 20.77
C LYS A 416 -14.04 -21.17 20.41
N ALA A 417 -14.58 -20.15 19.75
CA ALA A 417 -15.86 -20.24 19.09
C ALA A 417 -15.82 -21.33 18.00
N LYS A 418 -16.99 -21.80 17.55
CA LYS A 418 -17.04 -22.68 16.36
C LYS A 418 -16.80 -21.88 15.07
N LEU A 419 -17.08 -20.58 15.10
CA LEU A 419 -16.99 -19.65 13.97
C LEU A 419 -15.77 -18.74 14.11
N CYS A 420 -15.08 -18.53 12.99
CA CYS A 420 -14.03 -17.54 12.85
C CYS A 420 -14.37 -16.60 11.69
N LEU A 421 -14.30 -15.29 11.92
CA LEU A 421 -14.34 -14.28 10.87
C LEU A 421 -12.94 -13.71 10.65
N LEU A 422 -12.44 -13.81 9.41
CA LEU A 422 -11.18 -13.23 8.98
C LEU A 422 -11.42 -11.82 8.42
N MET A 423 -10.86 -10.82 9.09
CA MET A 423 -10.88 -9.42 8.67
C MET A 423 -9.76 -9.16 7.66
N ALA A 424 -10.11 -8.56 6.53
CA ALA A 424 -9.24 -8.39 5.36
C ALA A 424 -8.26 -7.21 5.52
N THR A 425 -7.44 -7.22 6.56
CA THR A 425 -6.50 -6.14 6.89
C THR A 425 -5.49 -5.82 5.79
N ASN A 426 -5.12 -6.80 4.95
CA ASN A 426 -4.29 -6.52 3.77
C ASN A 426 -5.05 -5.67 2.75
N SER A 427 -6.33 -5.97 2.52
CA SER A 427 -7.19 -5.14 1.67
C SER A 427 -7.36 -3.74 2.25
N TYR A 428 -7.52 -3.60 3.57
CA TYR A 428 -7.62 -2.27 4.20
C TYR A 428 -6.37 -1.43 3.94
N MET A 429 -5.18 -2.04 4.03
CA MET A 429 -3.92 -1.36 3.69
C MET A 429 -3.78 -1.06 2.20
N ALA A 430 -4.28 -1.93 1.33
CA ALA A 430 -4.25 -1.70 -0.11
C ALA A 430 -5.13 -0.52 -0.55
N TYR A 431 -6.30 -0.35 0.09
CA TYR A 431 -7.19 0.79 -0.15
C TYR A 431 -6.85 2.03 0.69
N ALA A 432 -5.91 1.94 1.65
CA ALA A 432 -5.66 2.98 2.64
C ALA A 432 -5.36 4.37 2.05
N ASN A 433 -6.17 5.37 2.38
CA ASN A 433 -6.01 6.76 1.91
C ASN A 433 -5.93 6.86 0.38
N ASP A 434 -6.78 6.12 -0.35
CA ASP A 434 -6.97 6.42 -1.77
C ASP A 434 -7.49 7.86 -1.92
N ASN A 435 -7.06 8.53 -2.99
CA ASN A 435 -7.40 9.92 -3.27
C ASN A 435 -8.22 10.04 -4.57
N LEU A 436 -8.92 8.97 -4.94
CA LEU A 436 -9.69 8.90 -6.18
C LEU A 436 -10.82 9.94 -6.22
N SER A 437 -11.36 10.31 -5.06
CA SER A 437 -12.44 11.28 -4.91
C SER A 437 -12.09 12.69 -5.33
N VAL A 438 -10.80 13.05 -5.27
CA VAL A 438 -10.32 14.40 -5.54
C VAL A 438 -9.36 14.45 -6.72
N ASN A 439 -8.63 13.37 -7.00
CA ASN A 439 -7.54 13.35 -8.00
C ASN A 439 -7.79 12.43 -9.21
N SER A 440 -8.98 11.83 -9.35
CA SER A 440 -9.28 10.94 -10.48
C SER A 440 -10.56 11.33 -11.23
N ALA A 441 -10.39 11.83 -12.46
CA ALA A 441 -11.52 12.06 -13.37
C ALA A 441 -12.28 10.77 -13.73
N VAL A 442 -11.62 9.62 -13.62
CA VAL A 442 -12.20 8.31 -13.91
C VAL A 442 -13.18 7.86 -12.81
N ALA A 443 -13.04 8.37 -11.58
CA ALA A 443 -13.89 7.94 -10.46
C ALA A 443 -15.39 8.20 -10.70
N GLN A 444 -15.76 9.31 -11.35
CA GLN A 444 -17.16 9.59 -11.71
C GLN A 444 -17.67 8.66 -12.81
N LEU A 445 -16.80 8.31 -13.77
CA LEU A 445 -17.14 7.38 -14.84
C LEU A 445 -17.33 5.96 -14.31
N LEU A 446 -16.51 5.53 -13.35
CA LEU A 446 -16.61 4.22 -12.71
C LEU A 446 -17.87 4.07 -11.86
N THR A 447 -18.27 5.14 -11.16
CA THR A 447 -19.36 5.10 -10.17
C THR A 447 -20.68 5.61 -10.73
N GLY A 448 -20.70 6.19 -11.94
CA GLY A 448 -21.90 6.72 -12.58
C GLY A 448 -22.57 7.87 -11.82
N ARG A 449 -21.88 8.48 -10.84
CA ARG A 449 -22.44 9.47 -9.93
C ARG A 449 -21.42 10.51 -9.47
N VAL A 450 -21.91 11.61 -8.91
CA VAL A 450 -21.05 12.62 -8.28
C VAL A 450 -20.52 12.07 -6.94
N PRO A 451 -19.21 12.17 -6.65
CA PRO A 451 -18.62 11.71 -5.41
C PRO A 451 -19.17 12.42 -4.17
N LEU A 452 -19.40 11.67 -3.10
CA LEU A 452 -19.74 12.21 -1.78
C LEU A 452 -18.47 12.38 -0.95
N ILE A 453 -17.91 13.58 -0.98
CA ILE A 453 -16.64 13.92 -0.32
C ILE A 453 -16.84 14.01 1.21
N GLN A 454 -15.97 13.34 1.96
CA GLN A 454 -15.89 13.37 3.41
C GLN A 454 -14.82 14.37 3.91
N PRO A 455 -14.86 14.80 5.19
CA PRO A 455 -13.77 15.61 5.76
C PRO A 455 -12.38 14.96 5.64
N ASN A 456 -12.33 13.63 5.68
CA ASN A 456 -11.14 12.81 5.49
C ASN A 456 -10.54 12.99 4.08
N ASP A 457 -11.38 13.01 3.03
CA ASP A 457 -10.95 13.26 1.64
C ASP A 457 -10.36 14.66 1.49
N LEU A 458 -10.99 15.66 2.11
CA LEU A 458 -10.52 17.05 2.06
C LEU A 458 -9.15 17.21 2.74
N LEU A 459 -8.92 16.52 3.86
CA LEU A 459 -7.63 16.52 4.54
C LEU A 459 -6.54 15.89 3.64
N LEU A 460 -6.84 14.76 2.99
CA LEU A 460 -5.90 14.12 2.04
C LEU A 460 -5.61 15.01 0.83
N ASN A 461 -6.60 15.79 0.37
CA ASN A 461 -6.43 16.73 -0.72
C ASN A 461 -5.54 17.92 -0.35
N GLU A 462 -5.68 18.48 0.86
CA GLU A 462 -4.82 19.57 1.32
C GLU A 462 -3.40 19.08 1.63
N TYR A 463 -3.26 17.90 2.25
CA TYR A 463 -1.98 17.39 2.73
C TYR A 463 -1.59 16.05 2.09
N LYS A 464 -0.73 16.12 1.07
CA LYS A 464 -0.14 14.96 0.35
C LYS A 464 0.79 14.05 1.22
N GLY A 465 0.93 14.33 2.52
CA GLY A 465 1.91 13.68 3.42
C GLY A 465 1.38 12.52 4.27
N TYR A 466 0.10 12.16 4.19
CA TYR A 466 -0.50 11.09 5.01
C TYR A 466 -0.16 9.66 4.52
N GLY A 467 0.65 9.54 3.46
CA GLY A 467 0.93 8.30 2.75
C GLY A 467 -0.29 7.81 1.94
N LEU A 468 -0.05 6.84 1.05
CA LEU A 468 -1.04 6.34 0.11
C LEU A 468 -1.13 4.81 0.12
N GLY A 469 -2.27 4.30 -0.31
CA GLY A 469 -2.54 2.87 -0.53
C GLY A 469 -2.22 2.47 -1.96
N THR A 470 -2.31 1.18 -2.27
CA THR A 470 -1.89 0.63 -3.57
C THR A 470 -2.89 0.84 -4.70
N TYR A 471 -4.00 1.53 -4.46
CA TYR A 471 -5.01 1.86 -5.46
C TYR A 471 -4.86 3.25 -6.10
N THR A 472 -3.70 3.89 -5.91
CA THR A 472 -3.38 5.20 -6.51
C THR A 472 -1.93 5.26 -7.01
N THR A 473 -1.54 6.38 -7.59
CA THR A 473 -0.17 6.68 -8.01
C THR A 473 0.43 7.77 -7.13
N TYR A 474 1.74 7.70 -6.91
CA TYR A 474 2.50 8.83 -6.39
C TYR A 474 2.38 10.04 -7.34
N ARG A 475 2.77 11.21 -6.85
CA ARG A 475 2.82 12.48 -7.58
C ARG A 475 3.57 12.37 -8.91
N ASP A 476 4.60 11.55 -8.97
CA ASP A 476 5.37 11.32 -10.20
C ASP A 476 4.72 10.34 -11.19
N GLY A 477 3.50 9.88 -10.91
CA GLY A 477 2.70 8.96 -11.71
C GLY A 477 3.12 7.50 -11.60
N TRP A 478 4.05 7.14 -10.70
CA TRP A 478 4.36 5.74 -10.42
C TRP A 478 3.29 5.11 -9.55
N GLY A 479 2.98 3.84 -9.80
CA GLY A 479 2.05 3.10 -8.96
C GLY A 479 2.55 3.00 -7.52
N VAL A 480 1.69 3.30 -6.54
CA VAL A 480 2.02 3.07 -5.13
C VAL A 480 2.03 1.57 -4.88
N ASN A 481 3.21 0.99 -4.80
CA ASN A 481 3.36 -0.46 -4.61
C ASN A 481 3.54 -0.87 -3.15
N ILE A 482 3.77 0.06 -2.23
CA ILE A 482 3.97 -0.21 -0.79
C ILE A 482 2.99 0.64 0.01
N SER A 483 2.31 0.03 0.98
CA SER A 483 1.45 0.72 1.95
C SER A 483 1.82 0.31 3.37
N SER A 484 1.71 1.25 4.30
CA SER A 484 1.93 1.05 5.74
C SER A 484 0.65 1.30 6.54
N ARG A 485 0.50 0.58 7.65
CA ARG A 485 -0.52 0.87 8.68
C ARG A 485 -0.03 1.77 9.82
N LEU A 486 1.27 2.06 9.91
CA LEU A 486 1.86 2.92 10.95
C LEU A 486 1.66 4.40 10.63
N ARG A 487 0.44 4.76 10.26
CA ARG A 487 -0.03 6.11 9.88
C ARG A 487 -1.56 6.13 9.97
N PRO A 488 -2.19 7.31 10.11
CA PRO A 488 -3.65 7.38 10.06
C PRO A 488 -4.21 6.90 8.70
N ILE A 489 -4.93 5.78 8.70
CA ILE A 489 -5.71 5.29 7.56
C ILE A 489 -7.14 5.87 7.63
N LEU A 490 -7.31 7.05 7.03
CA LEU A 490 -8.48 7.91 7.17
C LEU A 490 -9.77 7.30 6.60
N ASN A 491 -9.69 6.37 5.64
CA ASN A 491 -10.82 5.64 5.10
C ASN A 491 -11.10 4.29 5.82
N MET A 492 -10.32 3.94 6.85
CA MET A 492 -10.57 2.81 7.75
C MET A 492 -11.20 3.32 9.06
N ARG A 493 -12.29 4.10 8.95
CA ARG A 493 -13.09 4.62 10.08
C ARG A 493 -14.53 4.11 9.92
N PRO A 494 -15.20 3.68 10.99
CA PRO A 494 -16.46 2.93 10.88
C PRO A 494 -17.60 3.74 10.24
N LYS A 495 -17.55 5.08 10.28
CA LYS A 495 -18.55 5.99 9.71
C LYS A 495 -18.16 6.53 8.33
N TYR A 496 -17.05 6.07 7.74
CA TYR A 496 -16.57 6.60 6.47
C TYR A 496 -17.40 6.07 5.29
N ILE A 497 -17.86 6.97 4.44
CA ILE A 497 -18.57 6.66 3.20
C ILE A 497 -17.56 6.71 2.07
N HIS A 498 -17.44 5.63 1.31
CA HIS A 498 -16.39 5.47 0.30
C HIS A 498 -16.91 5.83 -1.10
N ILE A 499 -16.05 6.40 -1.94
CA ILE A 499 -16.42 6.77 -3.32
C ILE A 499 -16.72 5.56 -4.21
N LEU A 500 -15.91 4.51 -4.13
CA LEU A 500 -16.01 3.28 -4.95
C LEU A 500 -17.26 2.41 -4.67
N SER A 501 -18.19 2.86 -3.86
CA SER A 501 -19.42 2.14 -3.56
C SER A 501 -20.55 3.14 -3.39
N PRO A 502 -21.82 2.76 -3.63
CA PRO A 502 -22.98 3.58 -3.32
C PRO A 502 -23.00 4.05 -1.85
N SER A 503 -22.44 3.26 -0.94
CA SER A 503 -22.39 3.54 0.50
C SER A 503 -21.04 3.18 1.13
N LEU A 504 -20.74 1.89 1.31
CA LEU A 504 -19.63 1.43 2.16
C LEU A 504 -18.60 0.56 1.41
N TRP A 505 -17.37 0.50 1.96
CA TRP A 505 -16.24 -0.27 1.42
C TRP A 505 -15.35 -0.78 2.57
N GLN A 506 -14.77 -1.97 2.42
CA GLN A 506 -13.83 -2.57 3.39
C GLN A 506 -14.40 -2.67 4.82
N LEU A 507 -13.66 -2.24 5.86
CA LEU A 507 -14.02 -2.38 7.29
C LEU A 507 -15.46 -1.95 7.58
N ASN A 508 -15.91 -0.87 6.97
CA ASN A 508 -17.22 -0.27 7.26
C ASN A 508 -18.34 -1.22 6.78
N ALA A 509 -18.13 -1.86 5.63
CA ALA A 509 -19.04 -2.87 5.10
C ALA A 509 -18.89 -4.22 5.82
N ASP A 510 -17.70 -4.58 6.30
CA ASP A 510 -17.51 -5.78 7.14
C ASP A 510 -18.32 -5.71 8.45
N LEU A 511 -18.56 -4.49 8.97
CA LEU A 511 -19.41 -4.29 10.13
C LEU A 511 -20.89 -4.63 9.87
N HIS A 512 -21.37 -4.73 8.62
CA HIS A 512 -22.69 -5.31 8.34
C HIS A 512 -22.76 -6.78 8.81
N PHE A 513 -21.67 -7.53 8.62
CA PHE A 513 -21.64 -8.94 9.01
C PHE A 513 -21.40 -9.12 10.51
N VAL A 514 -20.56 -8.27 11.11
CA VAL A 514 -20.36 -8.25 12.56
C VAL A 514 -21.69 -8.01 13.29
N ASP A 515 -22.45 -7.00 12.86
CA ASP A 515 -23.79 -6.71 13.39
C ASP A 515 -24.74 -7.91 13.25
N TRP A 516 -24.84 -8.48 12.04
CA TRP A 516 -25.73 -9.61 11.78
C TRP A 516 -25.39 -10.84 12.64
N LEU A 517 -24.09 -11.16 12.80
CA LEU A 517 -23.65 -12.28 13.64
C LEU A 517 -24.08 -12.08 15.10
N TYR A 518 -23.98 -10.86 15.62
CA TYR A 518 -24.40 -10.55 16.99
C TYR A 518 -25.92 -10.54 17.15
N GLU A 519 -26.66 -9.99 16.20
CA GLU A 519 -28.13 -9.99 16.22
C GLU A 519 -28.70 -11.42 16.20
N MET A 520 -28.08 -12.32 15.42
CA MET A 520 -28.45 -13.73 15.37
C MET A 520 -27.96 -14.55 16.58
N GLY A 521 -27.19 -13.93 17.48
CA GLY A 521 -26.70 -14.56 18.70
C GLY A 521 -25.55 -15.54 18.50
N TYR A 522 -24.79 -15.42 17.40
CA TYR A 522 -23.62 -16.26 17.15
C TYR A 522 -22.42 -15.85 18.01
N ASP A 523 -21.73 -16.85 18.56
CA ASP A 523 -20.41 -16.68 19.16
C ASP A 523 -19.36 -16.84 18.05
N VAL A 524 -18.53 -15.81 17.85
CA VAL A 524 -17.58 -15.73 16.74
C VAL A 524 -16.27 -15.10 17.23
N ASP A 525 -15.15 -15.73 16.87
CA ASP A 525 -13.83 -15.17 17.07
C ASP A 525 -13.39 -14.37 15.84
N ILE A 526 -12.68 -13.27 16.06
CA ILE A 526 -12.14 -12.39 15.02
C ILE A 526 -10.62 -12.59 14.94
N HIS A 527 -10.12 -12.77 13.71
CA HIS A 527 -8.69 -12.74 13.38
C HIS A 527 -8.46 -11.89 12.14
N THR A 528 -7.22 -11.51 11.90
CA THR A 528 -6.80 -10.69 10.77
C THR A 528 -5.95 -11.48 9.77
N ASP A 529 -5.68 -10.92 8.58
CA ASP A 529 -4.72 -11.51 7.65
C ASP A 529 -3.31 -11.65 8.24
N GLU A 530 -2.91 -10.75 9.13
CA GLU A 530 -1.61 -10.85 9.82
C GLU A 530 -1.58 -12.03 10.80
N ASP A 531 -2.68 -12.29 11.50
CA ASP A 531 -2.81 -13.46 12.36
C ASP A 531 -2.70 -14.75 11.53
N LEU A 532 -3.35 -14.77 10.37
CA LEU A 532 -3.28 -15.89 9.42
C LEU A 532 -1.89 -16.06 8.82
N GLN A 533 -1.20 -14.97 8.48
CA GLN A 533 0.19 -14.97 8.03
C GLN A 533 1.10 -15.62 9.08
N ASN A 534 0.92 -15.27 10.35
CA ASN A 534 1.80 -15.68 11.43
C ASN A 534 1.54 -17.11 11.93
N GLU A 535 0.27 -17.52 12.03
CA GLU A 535 -0.13 -18.80 12.62
C GLU A 535 -0.57 -19.85 11.57
N GLY A 536 -0.83 -19.44 10.32
CA GLY A 536 -1.15 -20.34 9.21
C GLY A 536 -2.36 -21.23 9.46
N VAL A 537 -2.32 -22.46 8.93
CA VAL A 537 -3.43 -23.43 9.07
C VAL A 537 -3.69 -23.84 10.52
N GLU A 538 -2.69 -23.74 11.41
CA GLU A 538 -2.84 -24.06 12.83
C GLU A 538 -3.82 -23.12 13.54
N LEU A 539 -3.96 -21.89 13.03
CA LEU A 539 -5.03 -20.99 13.45
C LEU A 539 -6.40 -21.50 13.00
N LEU A 540 -6.55 -21.75 11.70
CA LEU A 540 -7.84 -22.04 11.09
C LEU A 540 -8.45 -23.35 11.58
N LYS A 541 -7.63 -24.39 11.78
CA LYS A 541 -8.11 -25.71 12.22
C LYS A 541 -8.69 -25.75 13.65
N GLN A 542 -8.57 -24.65 14.40
CA GLN A 542 -9.23 -24.51 15.70
C GLN A 542 -10.73 -24.21 15.57
N TYR A 543 -11.19 -23.90 14.35
CA TYR A 543 -12.55 -23.51 14.03
C TYR A 543 -13.21 -24.54 13.12
N GLN A 544 -14.53 -24.70 13.30
CA GLN A 544 -15.33 -25.57 12.44
C GLN A 544 -15.72 -24.85 11.14
N VAL A 545 -15.97 -23.54 11.24
CA VAL A 545 -16.31 -22.69 10.11
C VAL A 545 -15.44 -21.45 10.12
N VAL A 546 -14.80 -21.16 8.99
CA VAL A 546 -14.03 -19.94 8.75
C VAL A 546 -14.73 -19.14 7.66
N MET A 547 -14.91 -17.85 7.89
CA MET A 547 -15.69 -16.97 7.04
C MET A 547 -14.88 -15.73 6.66
N THR A 548 -15.09 -15.21 5.45
CA THR A 548 -14.58 -13.90 5.05
C THR A 548 -15.62 -12.80 5.31
N GLY A 549 -15.13 -11.56 5.40
CA GLY A 549 -15.96 -10.37 5.26
C GLY A 549 -16.34 -10.06 3.81
N HIS A 550 -16.62 -8.79 3.56
CA HIS A 550 -17.15 -8.13 2.37
C HIS A 550 -16.21 -8.14 1.17
N HIS A 551 -14.89 -7.99 1.35
CA HIS A 551 -13.97 -7.82 0.22
C HIS A 551 -12.49 -8.19 0.50
N PRO A 552 -12.18 -9.51 0.60
CA PRO A 552 -10.83 -10.01 0.85
C PRO A 552 -9.97 -10.09 -0.42
N GLU A 553 -9.81 -8.98 -1.15
CA GLU A 553 -9.11 -8.93 -2.45
C GLU A 553 -7.62 -9.26 -2.39
N TYR A 554 -6.93 -8.86 -1.31
CA TYR A 554 -5.47 -8.98 -1.19
C TYR A 554 -5.10 -10.06 -0.17
N ILE A 555 -4.49 -11.16 -0.63
CA ILE A 555 -4.01 -12.24 0.25
C ILE A 555 -2.55 -12.58 -0.03
N THR A 556 -1.84 -13.02 1.01
CA THR A 556 -0.46 -13.49 0.90
C THR A 556 -0.38 -14.94 0.44
N GLU A 557 0.80 -15.35 -0.02
CA GLU A 557 1.05 -16.76 -0.35
C GLU A 557 0.76 -17.70 0.82
N GLN A 558 1.19 -17.31 2.02
CA GLN A 558 1.00 -18.09 3.23
C GLN A 558 -0.49 -18.17 3.62
N GLY A 559 -1.22 -17.06 3.52
CA GLY A 559 -2.67 -17.03 3.77
C GLY A 559 -3.43 -17.93 2.79
N TRP A 560 -3.06 -17.88 1.51
CA TRP A 560 -3.61 -18.78 0.49
C TRP A 560 -3.40 -20.25 0.84
N HIS A 561 -2.17 -20.64 1.22
CA HIS A 561 -1.86 -22.01 1.63
C HIS A 561 -2.63 -22.44 2.86
N ALA A 562 -2.75 -21.57 3.86
CA ALA A 562 -3.47 -21.87 5.08
C ALA A 562 -4.96 -22.18 4.82
N ILE A 563 -5.63 -21.38 3.97
CA ILE A 563 -7.03 -21.61 3.59
C ILE A 563 -7.19 -22.90 2.79
N HIS A 564 -6.31 -23.13 1.81
CA HIS A 564 -6.30 -24.37 1.05
C HIS A 564 -6.16 -25.60 1.97
N ASP A 565 -5.18 -25.58 2.87
CA ASP A 565 -4.89 -26.71 3.76
C ASP A 565 -6.01 -26.92 4.78
N TYR A 566 -6.61 -25.84 5.29
CA TYR A 566 -7.81 -25.91 6.13
C TYR A 566 -8.95 -26.65 5.42
N GLN A 567 -9.26 -26.27 4.18
CA GLN A 567 -10.30 -26.93 3.38
C GLN A 567 -9.98 -28.41 3.12
N MET A 568 -8.73 -28.75 2.81
CA MET A 568 -8.32 -30.14 2.54
C MET A 568 -8.31 -31.01 3.82
N GLN A 569 -8.22 -30.40 5.00
CA GLN A 569 -8.26 -31.09 6.29
C GLN A 569 -9.67 -31.23 6.89
N GLY A 570 -10.72 -30.89 6.13
CA GLY A 570 -12.11 -31.01 6.58
C GLY A 570 -12.72 -29.71 7.10
N GLY A 571 -12.01 -28.59 6.95
CA GLY A 571 -12.52 -27.27 7.28
C GLY A 571 -13.70 -26.87 6.40
N ARG A 572 -14.64 -26.12 6.99
CA ARG A 572 -15.78 -25.53 6.27
C ARG A 572 -15.55 -24.04 6.09
N PHE A 573 -15.61 -23.56 4.86
CA PHE A 573 -15.23 -22.20 4.48
C PHE A 573 -16.39 -21.46 3.84
N MET A 574 -16.66 -20.24 4.27
CA MET A 574 -17.67 -19.37 3.67
C MET A 574 -17.03 -18.11 3.11
N TYR A 575 -17.25 -17.88 1.83
CA TYR A 575 -16.80 -16.70 1.11
C TYR A 575 -17.99 -15.78 0.83
N ASN A 576 -18.06 -14.70 1.58
CA ASN A 576 -19.21 -13.79 1.64
C ASN A 576 -19.00 -12.50 0.82
N ALA A 577 -18.23 -12.60 -0.26
CA ALA A 577 -17.70 -11.47 -1.01
C ALA A 577 -17.64 -11.75 -2.52
N ALA A 578 -17.13 -10.77 -3.28
CA ALA A 578 -16.60 -10.95 -4.62
C ALA A 578 -15.16 -10.39 -4.72
N ASN A 579 -14.47 -10.72 -5.82
CA ASN A 579 -13.09 -10.32 -6.12
C ASN A 579 -12.11 -10.67 -4.98
N GLY A 580 -12.32 -11.82 -4.35
CA GLY A 580 -11.49 -12.33 -3.29
C GLY A 580 -10.21 -12.95 -3.83
N PHE A 581 -9.11 -12.75 -3.11
CA PHE A 581 -7.82 -13.37 -3.42
C PHE A 581 -7.35 -13.12 -4.87
N TYR A 582 -7.57 -11.89 -5.34
CA TYR A 582 -7.30 -11.50 -6.70
C TYR A 582 -5.83 -11.11 -6.89
N TRP A 583 -5.34 -10.19 -6.04
CA TRP A 583 -3.97 -9.70 -6.08
C TRP A 583 -3.03 -10.50 -5.19
N ILE A 584 -1.86 -10.81 -5.74
CA ILE A 584 -0.71 -11.24 -4.95
C ILE A 584 -0.27 -10.07 -4.09
N SER A 585 -0.29 -10.27 -2.78
CA SER A 585 0.23 -9.33 -1.82
C SER A 585 1.32 -9.98 -0.97
N THR A 586 2.30 -9.19 -0.54
CA THR A 586 3.44 -9.69 0.23
C THR A 586 3.68 -8.75 1.40
N LEU A 587 3.79 -9.28 2.62
CA LEU A 587 4.18 -8.49 3.78
C LEU A 587 5.70 -8.40 3.87
N HIS A 588 6.24 -7.29 4.40
CA HIS A 588 7.67 -7.16 4.59
C HIS A 588 8.19 -8.26 5.54
N PRO A 589 9.27 -8.98 5.20
CA PRO A 589 9.71 -10.17 5.93
C PRO A 589 9.99 -9.91 7.42
N ASP A 590 10.55 -8.75 7.74
CA ASP A 590 10.83 -8.35 9.12
C ASP A 590 9.79 -7.39 9.73
N ASN A 591 8.72 -7.02 9.02
CA ASN A 591 7.76 -6.02 9.51
C ASN A 591 6.36 -6.19 8.89
N GLY A 592 5.47 -6.94 9.56
CA GLY A 592 4.09 -7.17 9.12
C GLY A 592 3.21 -5.92 8.99
N ASN A 593 3.67 -4.74 9.42
CA ASN A 593 2.98 -3.48 9.23
C ASN A 593 3.05 -2.92 7.79
N LEU A 594 3.84 -3.55 6.92
CA LEU A 594 4.14 -3.07 5.56
C LEU A 594 3.68 -4.10 4.53
N LEU A 595 2.85 -3.65 3.59
CA LEU A 595 2.31 -4.46 2.49
C LEU A 595 2.89 -3.99 1.17
N GLU A 596 3.35 -4.93 0.34
CA GLU A 596 3.70 -4.69 -1.05
C GLU A 596 2.69 -5.36 -2.01
N VAL A 597 2.31 -4.64 -3.06
CA VAL A 597 1.55 -5.14 -4.21
C VAL A 597 2.12 -4.52 -5.48
N ARG A 598 2.51 -5.34 -6.45
CA ARG A 598 2.87 -4.87 -7.79
C ARG A 598 1.80 -5.27 -8.81
N LYS A 599 1.05 -4.29 -9.33
CA LYS A 599 -0.02 -4.52 -10.31
C LYS A 599 0.57 -4.67 -11.71
N GLY A 600 0.54 -5.89 -12.23
CA GLY A 600 1.14 -6.28 -13.52
C GLY A 600 0.38 -5.76 -14.74
N ASP A 601 0.63 -6.39 -15.88
CA ASP A 601 -0.03 -6.15 -17.18
C ASP A 601 -1.40 -6.83 -17.32
N ASN A 602 -1.74 -7.70 -16.37
CA ASN A 602 -3.02 -8.38 -16.24
C ASN A 602 -3.80 -7.84 -15.04
N GLY A 603 -5.13 -7.94 -15.10
CA GLY A 603 -6.04 -7.57 -14.02
C GLY A 603 -6.61 -6.16 -14.13
N THR A 604 -7.85 -5.98 -13.66
CA THR A 604 -8.50 -4.67 -13.51
C THR A 604 -7.73 -3.84 -12.49
N ARG A 605 -7.02 -2.80 -12.93
CA ARG A 605 -5.97 -2.15 -12.14
C ARG A 605 -6.00 -0.63 -12.25
N ALA A 606 -5.67 0.04 -11.14
CA ALA A 606 -5.56 1.50 -11.07
C ALA A 606 -4.32 2.05 -11.80
N TRP A 607 -3.28 1.24 -11.91
CA TRP A 607 -2.01 1.57 -12.59
C TRP A 607 -1.34 0.28 -13.07
N THR A 608 -0.41 0.42 -14.02
CA THR A 608 0.36 -0.71 -14.56
C THR A 608 1.83 -0.51 -14.17
N ILE A 609 2.45 -1.54 -13.59
CA ILE A 609 3.86 -1.53 -13.23
C ILE A 609 4.74 -1.32 -14.48
N ASN A 610 5.90 -0.70 -14.32
CA ASN A 610 6.81 -0.48 -15.44
C ASN A 610 7.55 -1.77 -15.86
N PRO A 611 8.06 -1.83 -17.11
CA PRO A 611 8.87 -2.95 -17.56
C PRO A 611 10.03 -3.27 -16.61
N GLY A 612 10.30 -4.56 -16.41
CA GLY A 612 11.34 -5.05 -15.49
C GLY A 612 10.95 -5.03 -14.01
N GLU A 613 9.86 -4.38 -13.61
CA GLU A 613 9.51 -4.19 -12.20
C GLU A 613 8.46 -5.18 -11.66
N TYR A 614 8.19 -6.28 -12.36
CA TYR A 614 7.13 -7.23 -12.02
C TYR A 614 7.38 -8.05 -10.75
N CYS A 615 8.63 -8.23 -10.34
CA CYS A 615 8.96 -8.98 -9.13
C CYS A 615 8.76 -8.11 -7.88
N ASN A 616 8.04 -8.62 -6.90
CA ASN A 616 7.89 -8.01 -5.58
C ASN A 616 9.27 -7.88 -4.93
N ALA A 617 9.57 -6.72 -4.33
CA ALA A 617 10.79 -6.50 -3.57
C ALA A 617 10.83 -7.33 -2.29
N PHE A 618 9.69 -7.63 -1.66
CA PHE A 618 9.66 -8.28 -0.34
C PHE A 618 9.92 -9.79 -0.37
N ASP A 619 9.61 -10.47 -1.47
CA ASP A 619 9.84 -11.92 -1.62
C ASP A 619 10.59 -12.33 -2.90
N GLY A 620 10.86 -11.40 -3.82
CA GLY A 620 11.55 -11.66 -5.09
C GLY A 620 10.73 -12.43 -6.13
N LYS A 621 9.47 -12.74 -5.85
CA LYS A 621 8.59 -13.51 -6.74
C LYS A 621 7.80 -12.57 -7.64
N HIS A 622 7.26 -13.11 -8.73
CA HIS A 622 6.41 -12.36 -9.64
C HIS A 622 5.13 -11.89 -8.93
N GLY A 623 4.84 -10.59 -8.98
CA GLY A 623 3.62 -9.98 -8.49
C GLY A 623 2.43 -10.16 -9.45
N GLY A 624 1.46 -9.24 -9.41
CA GLY A 624 0.26 -9.28 -10.25
C GLY A 624 -0.83 -10.20 -9.70
N LEU A 625 -1.60 -10.82 -10.59
CA LEU A 625 -2.71 -11.69 -10.23
C LEU A 625 -2.24 -13.07 -9.79
N TRP A 626 -2.95 -13.68 -8.83
CA TRP A 626 -2.72 -15.08 -8.46
C TRP A 626 -2.88 -16.05 -9.63
N ARG A 627 -3.77 -15.72 -10.60
CA ARG A 627 -3.95 -16.47 -11.85
C ARG A 627 -2.65 -16.60 -12.66
N VAL A 628 -1.80 -15.58 -12.70
CA VAL A 628 -0.50 -15.61 -13.40
C VAL A 628 0.45 -16.63 -12.77
N ARG A 629 0.31 -16.90 -11.46
CA ARG A 629 1.04 -17.95 -10.75
C ARG A 629 0.32 -19.30 -10.76
N GLY A 630 -0.67 -19.49 -11.64
CA GLY A 630 -1.45 -20.72 -11.77
C GLY A 630 -2.40 -20.97 -10.59
N ARG A 631 -2.74 -19.93 -9.81
CA ARG A 631 -3.57 -20.00 -8.61
C ARG A 631 -4.81 -19.12 -8.77
N ASP A 632 -5.62 -19.37 -9.79
CA ASP A 632 -6.91 -18.67 -9.91
C ASP A 632 -7.78 -18.93 -8.66
N MET A 633 -8.51 -17.91 -8.20
CA MET A 633 -9.34 -17.93 -6.99
C MET A 633 -10.37 -19.06 -6.98
N CYS A 634 -10.87 -19.47 -8.15
CA CYS A 634 -11.82 -20.58 -8.27
C CYS A 634 -11.28 -21.92 -7.76
N LYS A 635 -9.96 -22.09 -7.65
CA LYS A 635 -9.34 -23.31 -7.12
C LYS A 635 -9.55 -23.49 -5.61
N ILE A 636 -9.85 -22.43 -4.88
CA ILE A 636 -10.12 -22.48 -3.43
C ILE A 636 -11.45 -21.84 -3.03
N LEU A 637 -12.08 -21.07 -3.93
CA LEU A 637 -13.39 -20.43 -3.72
C LEU A 637 -14.48 -20.99 -4.65
N GLY A 638 -14.17 -21.82 -5.65
CA GLY A 638 -15.16 -22.34 -6.60
C GLY A 638 -15.77 -21.32 -7.56
N VAL A 639 -15.35 -20.06 -7.51
CA VAL A 639 -15.79 -18.96 -8.38
C VAL A 639 -14.61 -18.08 -8.77
N SER A 640 -14.73 -17.31 -9.86
CA SER A 640 -13.70 -16.40 -10.34
C SER A 640 -14.29 -15.03 -10.69
N PHE A 641 -13.58 -13.97 -10.30
CA PHE A 641 -13.94 -12.58 -10.58
C PHE A 641 -14.18 -12.35 -12.07
N THR A 642 -15.32 -11.74 -12.39
CA THR A 642 -15.79 -11.62 -13.77
C THR A 642 -16.17 -10.19 -14.16
N SER A 643 -16.72 -9.42 -13.23
CA SER A 643 -17.26 -8.11 -13.56
C SER A 643 -17.42 -7.23 -12.32
N PHE A 644 -17.36 -5.93 -12.53
CA PHE A 644 -17.62 -4.92 -11.51
C PHE A 644 -18.50 -3.80 -12.07
N GLY A 645 -19.30 -3.19 -11.20
CA GLY A 645 -20.19 -2.06 -11.45
C GLY A 645 -20.56 -1.39 -10.12
N LEU A 646 -20.11 -0.15 -9.91
CA LEU A 646 -19.98 0.44 -8.56
C LEU A 646 -21.16 1.32 -8.12
N THR A 647 -22.33 1.11 -8.70
CA THR A 647 -23.49 2.02 -8.52
C THR A 647 -24.74 1.30 -8.03
N TYR A 648 -25.10 0.21 -8.70
CA TYR A 648 -26.32 -0.55 -8.44
C TYR A 648 -25.95 -2.00 -8.18
N SER A 649 -26.81 -2.65 -7.41
CA SER A 649 -26.80 -4.08 -7.17
C SER A 649 -28.15 -4.66 -7.61
N SER A 650 -28.18 -5.96 -7.81
CA SER A 650 -29.36 -6.71 -8.23
C SER A 650 -29.60 -7.88 -7.26
N TYR A 651 -30.32 -8.90 -7.70
CA TYR A 651 -30.73 -10.07 -6.94
C TYR A 651 -30.26 -11.37 -7.58
N TYR A 652 -30.42 -12.47 -6.85
CA TYR A 652 -30.20 -13.83 -7.33
C TYR A 652 -31.50 -14.55 -7.65
N LYS A 653 -31.44 -15.45 -8.63
CA LYS A 653 -32.42 -16.50 -8.87
C LYS A 653 -31.82 -17.87 -8.59
N ARG A 654 -32.60 -18.70 -7.93
CA ARG A 654 -32.21 -20.09 -7.66
C ARG A 654 -32.05 -20.87 -8.96
N SER A 655 -31.06 -21.75 -8.97
CA SER A 655 -30.78 -22.68 -10.05
C SER A 655 -31.28 -24.09 -9.67
N PRO A 656 -31.45 -25.01 -10.63
CA PRO A 656 -31.97 -26.36 -10.35
C PRO A 656 -31.15 -27.16 -9.32
N ASP A 657 -29.83 -26.91 -9.22
CA ASP A 657 -28.98 -27.58 -8.23
C ASP A 657 -29.40 -27.27 -6.78
N SER A 658 -30.07 -26.14 -6.53
CA SER A 658 -30.57 -25.78 -5.19
C SER A 658 -31.66 -26.72 -4.67
N GLU A 659 -32.31 -27.52 -5.53
CA GLU A 659 -33.34 -28.50 -5.14
C GLU A 659 -32.76 -29.90 -4.90
N LEU A 660 -31.48 -30.11 -5.23
CA LEU A 660 -30.81 -31.39 -4.99
C LEU A 660 -30.74 -31.66 -3.49
N LYS A 661 -30.89 -32.93 -3.10
CA LYS A 661 -30.91 -33.36 -1.67
C LYS A 661 -29.65 -32.93 -0.91
N GLU A 662 -28.53 -32.81 -1.61
CA GLU A 662 -27.24 -32.36 -1.09
C GLU A 662 -27.26 -30.86 -0.69
N CYS A 663 -28.17 -30.07 -1.27
CA CYS A 663 -28.14 -28.61 -1.21
C CYS A 663 -29.43 -27.97 -0.68
N SER A 664 -30.58 -28.64 -0.79
CA SER A 664 -31.90 -28.06 -0.51
C SER A 664 -32.08 -27.60 0.93
N TRP A 665 -31.31 -28.15 1.88
CA TRP A 665 -31.26 -27.70 3.27
C TRP A 665 -30.82 -26.23 3.43
N MET A 666 -30.02 -25.70 2.50
CA MET A 666 -29.60 -24.29 2.53
C MET A 666 -30.77 -23.35 2.22
N PHE A 667 -31.73 -23.80 1.41
CA PHE A 667 -32.86 -23.01 0.93
C PHE A 667 -34.15 -23.26 1.71
N GLU A 668 -34.08 -23.90 2.88
CA GLU A 668 -35.25 -24.11 3.73
C GLU A 668 -35.93 -22.77 4.06
N GLY A 669 -37.21 -22.67 3.71
CA GLY A 669 -38.02 -21.46 3.93
C GLY A 669 -37.78 -20.31 2.94
N ILE A 670 -37.19 -20.60 1.77
CA ILE A 670 -37.01 -19.69 0.63
C ILE A 670 -37.68 -20.32 -0.60
N GLY A 671 -38.56 -19.57 -1.29
CA GLY A 671 -39.26 -20.06 -2.49
C GLY A 671 -38.30 -20.33 -3.65
N TYR A 672 -38.65 -21.24 -4.57
CA TYR A 672 -37.82 -21.49 -5.76
C TYR A 672 -37.78 -20.29 -6.71
N ASP A 673 -38.96 -19.70 -6.99
CA ASP A 673 -39.11 -18.54 -7.86
C ASP A 673 -38.96 -17.18 -7.13
N GLU A 674 -38.63 -17.22 -5.83
CA GLU A 674 -38.45 -16.01 -5.01
C GLU A 674 -37.10 -15.35 -5.35
N PRO A 675 -37.06 -14.06 -5.74
CA PRO A 675 -35.81 -13.32 -5.89
C PRO A 675 -35.08 -13.21 -4.55
N ILE A 676 -33.82 -13.64 -4.51
CA ILE A 676 -33.00 -13.58 -3.30
C ILE A 676 -32.22 -12.26 -3.30
N GLY A 677 -32.52 -11.41 -2.32
CA GLY A 677 -31.80 -10.16 -2.12
C GLY A 677 -32.10 -9.07 -3.15
N ASP A 678 -33.36 -8.93 -3.60
CA ASP A 678 -33.85 -7.75 -4.35
C ASP A 678 -34.08 -6.54 -3.42
N PHE A 679 -33.09 -6.30 -2.56
CA PHE A 679 -33.03 -5.29 -1.53
C PHE A 679 -31.59 -5.25 -0.97
N GLY A 680 -31.17 -4.13 -0.40
CA GLY A 680 -29.91 -4.04 0.34
C GLY A 680 -29.46 -2.60 0.56
N LEU A 681 -28.60 -2.38 1.56
CA LEU A 681 -28.04 -1.06 1.86
C LEU A 681 -26.92 -0.64 0.88
N ILE A 682 -26.39 -1.60 0.11
CA ILE A 682 -25.33 -1.40 -0.86
C ILE A 682 -25.92 -1.60 -2.26
N GLY A 683 -26.35 -0.50 -2.88
CA GLY A 683 -26.85 -0.50 -4.25
C GLY A 683 -28.22 -1.16 -4.43
N ASP A 684 -29.03 -1.24 -3.37
CA ASP A 684 -30.41 -1.76 -3.41
C ASP A 684 -30.55 -3.26 -3.72
N GLY A 685 -29.48 -4.06 -3.62
CA GLY A 685 -29.52 -5.49 -3.92
C GLY A 685 -28.32 -6.29 -3.37
N ALA A 686 -28.47 -7.61 -3.30
CA ALA A 686 -27.45 -8.53 -2.77
C ALA A 686 -26.38 -8.97 -3.79
N ALA A 687 -26.55 -8.65 -5.07
CA ALA A 687 -25.61 -8.96 -6.15
C ALA A 687 -25.10 -7.68 -6.84
N GLY A 688 -24.01 -7.09 -6.39
CA GLY A 688 -23.42 -5.91 -7.02
C GLY A 688 -22.05 -5.52 -6.48
N LEU A 689 -21.60 -4.34 -6.93
CA LEU A 689 -20.22 -3.83 -6.88
C LEU A 689 -19.25 -4.69 -7.66
N GLU A 690 -19.03 -5.92 -7.22
CA GLU A 690 -18.18 -6.90 -7.88
C GLU A 690 -18.88 -8.26 -7.86
N LEU A 691 -18.63 -9.05 -8.89
CA LEU A 691 -19.32 -10.31 -9.16
C LEU A 691 -18.29 -11.39 -9.50
N ASP A 692 -18.42 -12.56 -8.86
CA ASP A 692 -17.66 -13.76 -9.21
C ASP A 692 -18.57 -14.84 -9.81
N ARG A 693 -18.09 -15.58 -10.80
CA ARG A 693 -18.88 -16.62 -11.48
C ARG A 693 -18.27 -18.01 -11.35
N TYR A 694 -19.13 -19.01 -11.44
CA TYR A 694 -18.76 -20.39 -11.70
C TYR A 694 -18.11 -20.51 -13.08
N ASP A 695 -16.95 -21.19 -13.16
CA ASP A 695 -16.25 -21.44 -14.42
C ASP A 695 -15.34 -22.68 -14.34
N LEU A 696 -15.71 -23.75 -15.04
CA LEU A 696 -14.93 -25.00 -15.07
C LEU A 696 -13.58 -24.85 -15.76
N GLU A 697 -13.49 -24.00 -16.80
CA GLU A 697 -12.26 -23.82 -17.57
C GLU A 697 -11.20 -23.09 -16.74
N LYS A 698 -11.62 -22.22 -15.81
CA LYS A 698 -10.71 -21.54 -14.89
C LYS A 698 -10.26 -22.43 -13.71
N GLY A 699 -11.05 -23.45 -13.37
CA GLY A 699 -10.69 -24.42 -12.33
C GLY A 699 -11.70 -24.61 -11.21
N THR A 700 -12.96 -24.23 -11.41
CA THR A 700 -14.04 -24.59 -10.47
C THR A 700 -14.12 -26.12 -10.31
N PRO A 701 -14.26 -26.67 -9.10
CA PRO A 701 -14.35 -28.12 -8.91
C PRO A 701 -15.51 -28.76 -9.69
N HIS A 702 -15.25 -29.87 -10.40
CA HIS A 702 -16.25 -30.56 -11.24
C HIS A 702 -17.51 -31.06 -10.52
N ARG A 703 -17.47 -31.16 -9.18
CA ARG A 703 -18.61 -31.57 -8.35
C ARG A 703 -19.21 -30.41 -7.56
N ALA A 704 -18.90 -29.18 -7.95
CA ALA A 704 -19.54 -28.00 -7.40
C ALA A 704 -20.97 -27.86 -7.94
N PHE A 705 -21.83 -27.35 -7.07
CA PHE A 705 -23.23 -27.07 -7.34
C PHE A 705 -23.40 -25.57 -7.56
N ALA A 706 -24.00 -25.17 -8.67
CA ALA A 706 -24.34 -23.78 -8.95
C ALA A 706 -25.76 -23.53 -8.42
N LEU A 707 -25.86 -23.01 -7.20
CA LEU A 707 -27.09 -22.95 -6.43
C LEU A 707 -28.01 -21.80 -6.84
N ALA A 708 -27.44 -20.67 -7.23
CA ALA A 708 -28.17 -19.50 -7.71
C ALA A 708 -27.27 -18.66 -8.61
N ASN A 709 -27.86 -17.86 -9.50
CA ASN A 709 -27.14 -16.89 -10.30
C ASN A 709 -27.86 -15.54 -10.26
N SER A 710 -27.12 -14.44 -10.32
CA SER A 710 -27.70 -13.10 -10.41
C SER A 710 -28.03 -12.73 -11.84
N GLU A 711 -29.05 -11.90 -12.04
CA GLU A 711 -29.41 -11.32 -13.33
C GLU A 711 -29.75 -9.84 -13.18
N GLY A 712 -30.09 -9.14 -14.26
CA GLY A 712 -30.54 -7.73 -14.20
C GLY A 712 -29.41 -6.69 -14.09
N HIS A 713 -28.17 -7.07 -14.39
CA HIS A 713 -27.03 -6.14 -14.44
C HIS A 713 -27.10 -5.26 -15.68
N ASN A 714 -26.86 -3.95 -15.52
CA ASN A 714 -26.93 -2.98 -16.61
C ASN A 714 -25.54 -2.67 -17.21
N ASP A 715 -25.47 -1.64 -18.05
CA ASP A 715 -24.28 -1.27 -18.80
C ASP A 715 -23.14 -0.68 -17.94
N MET A 716 -23.41 -0.33 -16.68
CA MET A 716 -22.39 0.06 -15.71
C MET A 716 -21.48 -1.10 -15.30
N PHE A 717 -21.96 -2.33 -15.41
CA PHE A 717 -21.14 -3.50 -15.15
C PHE A 717 -20.27 -3.81 -16.37
N VAL A 718 -18.96 -3.83 -16.15
CA VAL A 718 -17.97 -4.10 -17.20
C VAL A 718 -17.19 -5.38 -16.90
N THR A 719 -16.74 -6.03 -17.96
CA THR A 719 -15.97 -7.28 -17.86
C THR A 719 -14.54 -7.00 -17.39
N VAL A 720 -13.99 -7.89 -16.56
CA VAL A 720 -12.59 -7.80 -16.14
C VAL A 720 -11.62 -7.94 -17.31
N THR A 721 -10.50 -7.24 -17.24
CA THR A 721 -9.57 -7.09 -18.38
C THR A 721 -8.93 -8.41 -18.82
N GLU A 722 -8.63 -9.29 -17.88
CA GLU A 722 -7.97 -10.58 -18.09
C GLU A 722 -8.88 -11.65 -18.72
N ASP A 723 -10.19 -11.42 -18.73
CA ASP A 723 -11.14 -12.24 -19.49
C ASP A 723 -11.40 -11.65 -20.89
N SER A 724 -10.99 -10.40 -21.13
CA SER A 724 -11.15 -9.70 -22.40
C SER A 724 -9.91 -9.85 -23.30
N THR A 725 -9.88 -10.92 -24.09
CA THR A 725 -8.72 -11.22 -24.97
C THR A 725 -8.67 -10.40 -26.25
N PHE A 726 -9.83 -10.03 -26.83
CA PHE A 726 -9.90 -9.28 -28.10
C PHE A 726 -11.13 -8.38 -28.20
N ASN A 727 -10.92 -7.06 -28.28
CA ASN A 727 -12.00 -6.09 -28.40
C ASN A 727 -12.59 -6.06 -29.82
N ALA A 728 -13.84 -6.53 -29.96
CA ALA A 728 -14.58 -6.51 -31.23
C ALA A 728 -16.03 -6.08 -31.01
N ARG A 729 -16.58 -5.27 -31.92
CA ARG A 729 -18.01 -4.93 -31.91
C ARG A 729 -18.84 -6.21 -32.04
N GLY A 730 -19.86 -6.35 -31.19
CA GLY A 730 -20.72 -7.55 -31.17
C GLY A 730 -20.09 -8.78 -30.50
N ASN A 731 -18.87 -8.67 -29.94
CA ASN A 731 -18.35 -9.70 -29.05
C ASN A 731 -19.03 -9.58 -27.69
N ILE A 732 -20.04 -10.43 -27.49
CA ILE A 732 -20.89 -10.51 -26.30
C ILE A 732 -20.05 -10.75 -25.04
N LEU A 733 -18.96 -11.51 -25.12
CA LEU A 733 -18.12 -11.86 -23.95
C LEU A 733 -17.24 -10.73 -23.43
N ASN A 734 -17.10 -9.64 -24.20
CA ASN A 734 -16.44 -8.41 -23.76
C ASN A 734 -17.44 -7.26 -23.63
N GLY A 735 -18.74 -7.59 -23.61
CA GLY A 735 -19.81 -6.63 -23.41
C GLY A 735 -19.91 -6.15 -21.97
N THR A 736 -20.95 -5.35 -21.72
CA THR A 736 -21.36 -4.89 -20.40
C THR A 736 -22.42 -5.83 -19.80
N GLY A 737 -22.97 -5.53 -18.62
CA GLY A 737 -24.03 -6.33 -17.99
C GLY A 737 -25.25 -6.58 -18.89
N GLU A 738 -25.63 -5.63 -19.75
CA GLU A 738 -26.77 -5.81 -20.67
C GLU A 738 -26.53 -6.84 -21.78
N SER A 739 -25.26 -7.08 -22.12
CA SER A 739 -24.89 -7.87 -23.29
C SER A 739 -24.10 -9.11 -22.94
N ASN A 740 -23.31 -9.12 -21.86
CA ASN A 740 -22.43 -10.22 -21.51
C ASN A 740 -23.08 -11.19 -20.50
N PRO A 741 -23.38 -12.44 -20.87
CA PRO A 741 -23.97 -13.43 -19.97
C PRO A 741 -23.01 -13.90 -18.85
N ASN A 742 -21.72 -13.58 -18.96
CA ASN A 742 -20.76 -13.82 -17.88
C ASN A 742 -20.79 -12.74 -16.80
N THR A 743 -21.48 -11.61 -17.01
CA THR A 743 -21.68 -10.59 -15.99
C THR A 743 -22.77 -11.04 -15.03
N ARG A 744 -22.37 -11.87 -14.06
CA ARG A 744 -23.23 -12.38 -13.00
C ARG A 744 -22.40 -12.86 -11.81
N ALA A 745 -22.98 -12.81 -10.64
CA ALA A 745 -22.57 -13.56 -9.46
C ALA A 745 -23.23 -14.96 -9.46
N ASP A 746 -22.47 -16.00 -9.14
CA ASP A 746 -23.01 -17.35 -8.93
C ASP A 746 -22.81 -17.79 -7.47
N ILE A 747 -23.87 -18.21 -6.78
CA ILE A 747 -23.75 -18.88 -5.48
C ILE A 747 -23.31 -20.32 -5.73
N VAL A 748 -22.11 -20.69 -5.25
CA VAL A 748 -21.51 -22.00 -5.52
C VAL A 748 -21.21 -22.73 -4.23
N TYR A 749 -21.53 -24.03 -4.17
CA TYR A 749 -21.21 -24.92 -3.05
C TYR A 749 -20.48 -26.17 -3.52
N TYR A 750 -19.46 -26.62 -2.80
CA TYR A 750 -18.82 -27.92 -3.06
C TYR A 750 -18.22 -28.54 -1.79
N LYS A 751 -18.12 -29.87 -1.79
CA LYS A 751 -17.45 -30.62 -0.72
C LYS A 751 -15.96 -30.78 -0.98
N THR A 752 -15.18 -30.78 0.09
CA THR A 752 -13.75 -31.10 0.11
C THR A 752 -13.50 -32.40 0.89
N PRO A 753 -12.27 -32.95 0.89
CA PRO A 753 -11.97 -34.14 1.69
C PRO A 753 -12.30 -33.97 3.18
N ASN A 754 -12.46 -35.09 3.87
CA ASN A 754 -12.74 -35.13 5.32
C ASN A 754 -14.00 -34.38 5.76
N ASP A 755 -15.00 -34.32 4.87
CA ASP A 755 -16.27 -33.62 5.09
C ASP A 755 -16.15 -32.09 5.28
N GLY A 756 -15.07 -31.53 4.74
CA GLY A 756 -15.00 -30.10 4.53
C GLY A 756 -15.95 -29.65 3.41
N ALA A 757 -16.17 -28.35 3.35
CA ALA A 757 -17.01 -27.74 2.33
C ALA A 757 -16.66 -26.27 2.12
N VAL A 758 -17.01 -25.77 0.96
CA VAL A 758 -16.88 -24.36 0.61
C VAL A 758 -18.21 -23.88 0.03
N ILE A 759 -18.63 -22.70 0.46
CA ILE A 759 -19.71 -21.95 -0.17
C ILE A 759 -19.27 -20.52 -0.46
N SER A 760 -19.66 -20.04 -1.63
CA SER A 760 -19.31 -18.73 -2.15
C SER A 760 -20.58 -18.01 -2.56
N PHE A 761 -20.82 -16.82 -2.00
CA PHE A 761 -21.96 -15.97 -2.36
C PHE A 761 -21.66 -15.04 -3.54
N SER A 762 -20.37 -14.75 -3.77
CA SER A 762 -19.88 -14.20 -5.04
C SER A 762 -20.34 -12.78 -5.36
N SER A 763 -20.67 -11.99 -4.33
CA SER A 763 -20.93 -10.56 -4.45
C SER A 763 -20.46 -9.81 -3.20
N MET A 764 -19.92 -8.61 -3.41
CA MET A 764 -19.60 -7.70 -2.30
C MET A 764 -20.86 -7.18 -1.59
N SER A 765 -21.95 -6.89 -2.31
CA SER A 765 -23.15 -6.32 -1.68
C SER A 765 -23.98 -7.33 -0.88
N TRP A 766 -23.63 -8.63 -0.90
CA TRP A 766 -24.32 -9.69 -0.18
C TRP A 766 -24.54 -9.36 1.31
N LEU A 767 -23.48 -8.93 1.99
CA LEU A 767 -23.54 -8.60 3.42
C LEU A 767 -24.39 -7.35 3.70
N GLY A 768 -24.46 -6.42 2.74
CA GLY A 768 -25.30 -5.22 2.83
C GLY A 768 -26.80 -5.49 2.76
N SER A 769 -27.21 -6.70 2.40
CA SER A 769 -28.63 -7.10 2.34
C SER A 769 -29.09 -7.86 3.59
N LEU A 770 -28.20 -8.18 4.52
CA LEU A 770 -28.50 -9.00 5.69
C LEU A 770 -29.51 -8.36 6.65
N SER A 771 -29.42 -7.04 6.87
CA SER A 771 -30.23 -6.33 7.87
C SER A 771 -31.61 -5.90 7.39
N HIS A 772 -31.94 -6.11 6.12
CA HIS A 772 -33.20 -5.67 5.53
C HIS A 772 -34.41 -6.26 6.28
N ASN A 773 -35.49 -5.49 6.39
CA ASN A 773 -36.74 -5.90 7.05
C ASN A 773 -36.50 -6.47 8.47
N ASN A 774 -35.69 -5.79 9.27
CA ASN A 774 -35.28 -6.24 10.61
C ASN A 774 -34.69 -7.66 10.60
N TYR A 775 -33.77 -7.93 9.66
CA TYR A 775 -33.09 -9.22 9.49
C TYR A 775 -34.00 -10.40 9.07
N GLU A 776 -35.30 -10.16 8.87
CA GLU A 776 -36.29 -11.16 8.44
C GLU A 776 -36.45 -11.14 6.92
N ASN A 777 -35.46 -11.69 6.22
CA ASN A 777 -35.38 -11.72 4.77
C ASN A 777 -34.67 -12.98 4.25
N ASN A 778 -34.69 -13.21 2.94
CA ASN A 778 -34.16 -14.44 2.34
C ASN A 778 -32.62 -14.53 2.30
N VAL A 779 -31.90 -13.40 2.24
CA VAL A 779 -30.43 -13.36 2.34
C VAL A 779 -29.99 -13.78 3.74
N SER A 780 -30.58 -13.17 4.77
CA SER A 780 -30.37 -13.51 6.19
C SER A 780 -30.71 -14.97 6.46
N LYS A 781 -31.86 -15.46 5.96
CA LYS A 781 -32.26 -16.86 6.14
C LYS A 781 -31.30 -17.84 5.47
N LEU A 782 -30.86 -17.56 4.23
CA LEU A 782 -29.89 -18.41 3.54
C LEU A 782 -28.56 -18.46 4.29
N MET A 783 -28.03 -17.29 4.70
CA MET A 783 -26.81 -17.20 5.50
C MET A 783 -26.93 -18.02 6.80
N LYS A 784 -28.05 -17.86 7.52
CA LYS A 784 -28.34 -18.59 8.75
C LYS A 784 -28.39 -20.10 8.54
N ASN A 785 -29.14 -20.56 7.53
CA ASN A 785 -29.25 -21.98 7.22
C ASN A 785 -27.87 -22.59 6.98
N VAL A 786 -27.04 -21.94 6.16
CA VAL A 786 -25.68 -22.37 5.83
C VAL A 786 -24.79 -22.44 7.06
N ILE A 787 -24.72 -21.37 7.87
CA ILE A 787 -23.92 -21.35 9.11
C ILE A 787 -24.35 -22.47 10.05
N ASP A 788 -25.65 -22.61 10.31
CA ASP A 788 -26.18 -23.64 11.20
C ASP A 788 -25.88 -25.05 10.69
N GLY A 789 -25.97 -25.27 9.38
CA GLY A 789 -25.58 -26.54 8.76
C GLY A 789 -24.08 -26.82 8.88
N PHE A 790 -23.24 -25.82 8.60
CA PHE A 790 -21.79 -25.94 8.71
C PHE A 790 -21.31 -26.08 10.16
N MET A 791 -22.11 -25.70 11.15
CA MET A 791 -21.81 -25.94 12.57
C MET A 791 -22.22 -27.34 13.09
N LYS A 792 -22.97 -28.13 12.32
CA LYS A 792 -23.36 -29.49 12.72
C LYS A 792 -22.17 -30.44 12.66
N ASP A 793 -22.00 -31.26 13.69
CA ASP A 793 -20.94 -32.27 13.69
C ASP A 793 -21.28 -33.43 12.73
N GLY A 794 -20.27 -34.04 12.15
CA GLY A 794 -20.45 -35.16 11.21
C GLY A 794 -20.79 -34.72 9.78
N PRO A 795 -21.14 -35.67 8.89
CA PRO A 795 -21.20 -35.46 7.45
C PRO A 795 -22.24 -34.42 7.01
N LEU A 796 -21.86 -33.51 6.12
CA LEU A 796 -22.80 -32.69 5.36
C LEU A 796 -23.57 -33.54 4.33
N PRO A 797 -24.85 -33.21 4.06
CA PRO A 797 -25.69 -33.93 3.08
C PRO A 797 -25.06 -34.17 1.70
#